data_AF-A0A9W4HDJ5-F1
#
_entry.id   AF-A0A9W4HDJ5-F1
#
_cell.length_a   1.000
_cell.length_b   1.000
_cell.length_c   1.000
_cell.angle_alpha   90.00
_cell.angle_beta   90.00
_cell.angle_gamma   90.00
#
_symmetry.space_group_name_H-M   'P 1'
#
loop_
_entity.id
_entity.type
_entity.pdbx_description
1 polymer ?
#
loop_
_entity_poly.entity_id
_entity_poly.type
_entity_poly.pdbx_seq_one_letter_code
_entity_poly.pdbx_strand_id
1 'polypeptide(L)'
;MWISRAACKKAKSDASALNTFGDELEEPPKVIVAESVFTALRRCTCHLITILVTITIITLNLKGVYLGADLMSPVKSETINLMFLQLAAKAHEIMIVNSLGLIVLHFVRSELLFGDGLPLGLVGSGLSFNNFEYFFKKEFYGSLEYIGNHGSKARRVMFVMVVIVAGLTAALAGPASAVLLVPESQDWAAGGTRLYLNGSESDFWPADLSGKLSELRSFCNGNDSTHLGICPAGGFHSLWRHWETVNSTDFRTQDVHSYAKDLSGSNFYWPVSSVSSQVPPLYALGNSKKNDSDATTLIQPHAAAVIILQKLATDWWKALISQRGMSPDQVNDRIISANARSGITVVRCESPQELLHSDNTVNFPSINGRFHFAKSLPLAVHSLNNTAVDHLRFQWVHLPAEFGAASIGGVFETPWESNKASGVVVSCTAQAGWVPATVFTDKYNFWTGWYPWNIQYGDRTPAWSATSQAASNGRISLGDDWLSLLTSATTFLDVGSWRPSTIESILLNAGLGSSSNAITADWLDQRSGSQEKVALVEAIICSVIVDGLSRTGSYRAFNTSGAISQWPLANYNLLPDFQKRILRNKLAFEIPAVSPENLTRIESSMQVSGFSFKGSLAAYLAMTVLLTHLLMATVHIIYVIRSSRTSRSWGSVADLIALSHTSQPAFDVLANTSGGIVSRKTFLQMAKIRVRNTPNLPKHAHNAHHEHAELLFESSAFPNHQWSASEHELDELHNKLSRHAATWPLNIAEIPAYAGLDPCVMAASVERLADNEEATDIVRPSQQYG
;
A
#
# COMPACT_ATOMS: atom_id res chain seq x y z
N MET A 1 17.71 47.86 -28.48
CA MET A 1 18.90 48.10 -29.32
C MET A 1 19.42 46.73 -29.72
N TRP A 2 19.20 46.33 -30.97
CA TRP A 2 19.94 45.35 -31.78
C TRP A 2 19.15 45.16 -33.09
N ILE A 3 19.88 45.18 -34.21
CA ILE A 3 19.41 45.53 -35.55
C ILE A 3 18.84 44.34 -36.31
N SER A 4 17.91 44.68 -37.20
CA SER A 4 17.09 43.85 -38.11
C SER A 4 17.89 42.91 -39.03
N ARG A 5 17.53 41.61 -39.07
CA ARG A 5 17.99 40.64 -40.10
C ARG A 5 17.03 40.65 -41.29
N ALA A 6 17.21 41.63 -42.18
CA ALA A 6 16.55 41.69 -43.50
C ALA A 6 17.42 41.14 -44.65
N ALA A 7 18.41 40.28 -44.36
CA ALA A 7 19.35 39.73 -45.35
C ALA A 7 19.27 38.20 -45.52
N CYS A 8 18.19 37.54 -45.06
CA CYS A 8 18.05 36.08 -45.18
C CYS A 8 16.70 35.65 -45.81
N LYS A 9 16.18 36.48 -46.73
CA LYS A 9 14.98 36.14 -47.53
C LYS A 9 15.25 36.03 -49.05
N LYS A 10 16.46 36.34 -49.53
CA LYS A 10 16.83 36.21 -50.94
C LYS A 10 17.66 34.96 -51.29
N ALA A 11 18.08 34.18 -50.28
CA ALA A 11 18.72 32.87 -50.48
C ALA A 11 17.73 31.68 -50.37
N LYS A 12 16.43 31.96 -50.24
CA LYS A 12 15.39 30.94 -50.03
C LYS A 12 14.48 30.69 -51.25
N SER A 13 14.59 31.49 -52.32
CA SER A 13 13.89 31.20 -53.59
C SER A 13 14.68 30.30 -54.53
N ASP A 14 16.02 30.26 -54.39
CA ASP A 14 16.86 29.45 -55.28
C ASP A 14 17.19 28.07 -54.67
N ALA A 15 16.91 27.88 -53.38
CA ALA A 15 17.05 26.60 -52.67
C ALA A 15 15.77 25.73 -52.71
N SER A 16 14.62 26.26 -53.15
CA SER A 16 13.40 25.46 -53.36
C SER A 16 13.23 24.99 -54.80
N ALA A 17 14.08 25.45 -55.73
CA ALA A 17 14.11 24.98 -57.11
C ALA A 17 15.21 23.92 -57.36
N LEU A 18 16.08 23.66 -56.37
CA LEU A 18 17.18 22.70 -56.46
C LEU A 18 16.97 21.43 -55.60
N ASN A 19 15.74 21.17 -55.15
CA ASN A 19 15.38 19.97 -54.39
C ASN A 19 14.33 19.09 -55.11
N THR A 20 14.01 19.41 -56.37
CA THR A 20 13.10 18.64 -57.22
C THR A 20 13.81 17.88 -58.35
N PHE A 21 15.14 17.80 -58.32
CA PHE A 21 15.96 17.03 -59.28
C PHE A 21 16.96 16.08 -58.58
N GLY A 22 16.65 15.63 -57.37
CA GLY A 22 17.54 14.80 -56.54
C GLY A 22 17.24 13.30 -56.51
N ASP A 23 16.21 12.82 -57.22
CA ASP A 23 15.80 11.40 -57.23
C ASP A 23 16.37 10.60 -58.44
N GLU A 24 17.22 11.23 -59.26
CA GLU A 24 17.84 10.61 -60.45
C GLU A 24 19.36 10.38 -60.31
N LEU A 25 19.90 10.37 -59.09
CA LEU A 25 21.30 10.05 -58.83
C LEU A 25 21.45 8.61 -58.32
N GLU A 26 22.30 7.83 -58.99
CA GLU A 26 22.66 6.47 -58.57
C GLU A 26 23.08 6.43 -57.09
N GLU A 27 22.65 5.39 -56.36
CA GLU A 27 22.93 5.25 -54.93
C GLU A 27 24.46 5.18 -54.67
N PRO A 28 25.02 6.06 -53.81
CA PRO A 28 26.47 6.11 -53.60
C PRO A 28 26.99 4.86 -52.86
N PRO A 29 28.28 4.50 -53.06
CA PRO A 29 28.87 3.34 -52.40
C PRO A 29 28.80 3.47 -50.86
N LYS A 30 28.16 2.49 -50.20
CA LYS A 30 27.97 2.48 -48.74
C LYS A 30 29.18 1.87 -48.02
N VAL A 31 29.67 2.59 -47.02
CA VAL A 31 30.71 2.08 -46.11
C VAL A 31 30.08 1.10 -45.10
N ILE A 32 30.48 -0.17 -45.15
CA ILE A 32 29.93 -1.24 -44.30
C ILE A 32 30.34 -1.06 -42.83
N VAL A 33 31.60 -0.71 -42.58
CA VAL A 33 32.14 -0.48 -41.23
C VAL A 33 32.89 0.84 -41.20
N ALA A 34 32.52 1.72 -40.27
CA ALA A 34 33.22 2.97 -40.02
C ALA A 34 34.07 2.86 -38.75
N GLU A 35 35.34 3.23 -38.84
CA GLU A 35 36.29 3.27 -37.72
C GLU A 35 36.52 4.72 -37.27
N SER A 36 35.74 5.19 -36.30
CA SER A 36 35.85 6.56 -35.78
C SER A 36 35.14 6.70 -34.44
N VAL A 37 35.85 7.20 -33.44
CA VAL A 37 35.31 7.46 -32.09
C VAL A 37 34.18 8.48 -32.12
N PHE A 38 34.31 9.54 -32.93
CA PHE A 38 33.25 10.55 -33.06
C PHE A 38 31.98 9.97 -33.69
N THR A 39 32.16 9.12 -34.70
CA THR A 39 31.05 8.39 -35.34
C THR A 39 30.41 7.40 -34.37
N ALA A 40 31.21 6.73 -33.54
CA ALA A 40 30.75 5.82 -32.49
C ALA A 40 29.94 6.54 -31.41
N LEU A 41 30.44 7.68 -30.91
CA LEU A 41 29.74 8.50 -29.91
C LEU A 41 28.40 9.03 -30.44
N ARG A 42 28.37 9.53 -31.69
CA ARG A 42 27.13 9.97 -32.34
C ARG A 42 26.10 8.84 -32.47
N ARG A 43 26.54 7.59 -32.61
CA ARG A 43 25.66 6.41 -32.67
C ARG A 43 25.14 6.00 -31.29
N CYS A 44 25.87 6.32 -30.22
CA CYS A 44 25.43 6.08 -28.84
C CYS A 44 24.44 7.14 -28.30
N THR A 45 24.18 8.23 -29.02
CA THR A 45 23.29 9.32 -28.56
C THR A 45 21.91 8.82 -28.15
N CYS A 46 21.32 7.86 -28.89
CA CYS A 46 20.03 7.27 -28.52
C CYS A 46 20.07 6.59 -27.15
N HIS A 47 21.14 5.84 -26.85
CA HIS A 47 21.33 5.23 -25.54
C HIS A 47 21.48 6.27 -24.44
N LEU A 48 22.28 7.32 -24.67
CA LEU A 48 22.53 8.37 -23.67
C LEU A 48 21.25 9.12 -23.29
N ILE A 49 20.41 9.48 -24.27
CA ILE A 49 19.14 10.15 -24.00
C ILE A 49 18.21 9.23 -23.19
N THR A 50 18.06 7.96 -23.60
CA THR A 50 17.21 7.00 -22.87
C THR A 50 17.72 6.80 -21.44
N ILE A 51 19.03 6.63 -21.25
CA ILE A 51 19.66 6.51 -19.93
C ILE A 51 19.32 7.71 -19.03
N LEU A 52 19.45 8.93 -19.54
CA LEU A 52 19.16 10.14 -18.77
C LEU A 52 17.69 10.23 -18.33
N VAL A 53 16.76 9.90 -19.24
CA VAL A 53 15.33 9.86 -18.93
C VAL A 53 15.04 8.79 -17.88
N THR A 54 15.57 7.57 -18.08
CA THR A 54 15.40 6.45 -17.13
C THR A 54 15.95 6.79 -15.74
N ILE A 55 17.14 7.38 -15.63
CA ILE A 55 17.73 7.83 -14.35
C ILE A 55 16.83 8.87 -13.68
N THR A 56 16.27 9.80 -14.45
CA THR A 56 15.37 10.83 -13.92
C THR A 56 14.12 10.21 -13.32
N ILE A 57 13.48 9.27 -14.02
CA ILE A 57 12.28 8.56 -13.57
C ILE A 57 12.56 7.76 -12.28
N ILE A 58 13.66 7.01 -12.25
CA ILE A 58 14.06 6.24 -11.07
C ILE A 58 14.32 7.19 -9.89
N THR A 59 15.07 8.27 -10.11
CA THR A 59 15.40 9.25 -9.06
C THR A 59 14.15 9.88 -8.47
N LEU A 60 13.17 10.20 -9.30
CA LEU A 60 11.92 10.85 -8.90
C LEU A 60 11.07 9.92 -8.02
N ASN A 61 10.99 8.62 -8.37
CA ASN A 61 10.30 7.61 -7.56
C ASN A 61 11.03 7.28 -6.24
N LEU A 62 12.37 7.27 -6.25
CA LEU A 62 13.17 7.02 -5.03
C LEU A 62 13.13 8.19 -4.05
N LYS A 63 13.19 9.44 -4.53
CA LYS A 63 13.07 10.62 -3.67
C LYS A 63 11.66 10.76 -3.08
N GLY A 64 10.67 10.32 -3.84
CA GLY A 64 9.27 10.43 -3.52
C GLY A 64 8.76 11.87 -3.66
N VAL A 65 7.67 12.05 -4.40
CA VAL A 65 7.07 13.38 -4.63
C VAL A 65 5.55 13.27 -4.50
N TYR A 66 4.99 14.06 -3.60
CA TYR A 66 3.53 14.23 -3.49
C TYR A 66 3.06 15.31 -4.48
N LEU A 67 2.06 14.98 -5.30
CA LEU A 67 1.55 15.85 -6.37
C LEU A 67 0.27 16.58 -5.96
N GLY A 68 -0.51 16.02 -5.03
CA GLY A 68 -1.78 16.57 -4.57
C GLY A 68 -2.87 15.51 -4.46
N ALA A 69 -3.98 15.85 -3.81
CA ALA A 69 -5.20 15.06 -3.80
C ALA A 69 -5.75 14.87 -5.22
N ASP A 70 -5.79 15.97 -5.99
CA ASP A 70 -6.10 15.98 -7.40
C ASP A 70 -4.85 16.29 -8.22
N LEU A 71 -4.70 15.64 -9.38
CA LEU A 71 -3.61 15.90 -10.31
C LEU A 71 -3.86 17.21 -11.09
N MET A 72 -3.94 18.35 -10.40
CA MET A 72 -4.24 19.66 -11.00
C MET A 72 -2.99 20.32 -11.60
N SER A 73 -2.52 19.83 -12.75
CA SER A 73 -1.51 20.51 -13.58
C SER A 73 -1.32 19.81 -14.93
N PRO A 74 -1.24 20.52 -16.09
CA PRO A 74 -1.55 21.93 -16.38
C PRO A 74 -3.03 22.14 -16.78
N VAL A 75 -3.79 21.06 -17.01
CA VAL A 75 -5.19 21.12 -17.42
C VAL A 75 -6.07 20.82 -16.21
N LYS A 76 -7.23 21.48 -16.07
CA LYS A 76 -8.23 21.22 -15.02
C LYS A 76 -8.99 19.91 -15.27
N SER A 77 -8.29 18.83 -15.59
CA SER A 77 -8.84 17.49 -15.76
C SER A 77 -7.78 16.46 -15.40
N GLU A 78 -8.05 15.70 -14.35
CA GLU A 78 -7.21 14.59 -13.88
C GLU A 78 -7.00 13.55 -15.01
N THR A 79 -8.07 13.18 -15.69
CA THR A 79 -8.04 12.22 -16.80
C THR A 79 -7.06 12.66 -17.90
N ILE A 80 -7.10 13.94 -18.28
CA ILE A 80 -6.22 14.47 -19.33
C ILE A 80 -4.75 14.45 -18.87
N ASN A 81 -4.48 14.79 -17.61
CA ASN A 81 -3.10 14.81 -17.11
C ASN A 81 -2.54 13.39 -16.96
N LEU A 82 -3.34 12.42 -16.52
CA LEU A 82 -2.96 11.00 -16.51
C LEU A 82 -2.71 10.47 -17.93
N MET A 83 -3.51 10.88 -18.92
CA MET A 83 -3.29 10.54 -20.32
C MET A 83 -1.94 11.09 -20.84
N PHE A 84 -1.55 12.32 -20.49
CA PHE A 84 -0.24 12.86 -20.87
C PHE A 84 0.92 12.05 -20.27
N LEU A 85 0.80 11.60 -19.03
CA LEU A 85 1.81 10.75 -18.39
C LEU A 85 1.87 9.35 -18.99
N GLN A 86 0.72 8.78 -19.39
CA GLN A 86 0.67 7.53 -20.15
C GLN A 86 1.33 7.66 -21.53
N LEU A 87 1.10 8.78 -22.23
CA LEU A 87 1.78 9.07 -23.49
C LEU A 87 3.30 9.20 -23.29
N ALA A 88 3.74 9.87 -22.22
CA ALA A 88 5.15 9.96 -21.87
C ALA A 88 5.76 8.56 -21.56
N ALA A 89 5.02 7.71 -20.85
CA ALA A 89 5.44 6.33 -20.59
C ALA A 89 5.59 5.52 -21.89
N LYS A 90 4.67 5.69 -22.85
CA LYS A 90 4.76 5.03 -24.15
C LYS A 90 5.96 5.53 -24.97
N ALA A 91 6.24 6.82 -24.94
CA ALA A 91 7.42 7.38 -25.59
C ALA A 91 8.72 6.82 -24.99
N HIS A 92 8.79 6.71 -23.66
CA HIS A 92 9.93 6.12 -22.95
C HIS A 92 10.12 4.63 -23.27
N GLU A 93 9.03 3.85 -23.33
CA GLU A 93 9.05 2.46 -23.81
C GLU A 93 9.67 2.36 -25.21
N ILE A 94 9.21 3.16 -26.17
CA ILE A 94 9.71 3.16 -27.55
C ILE A 94 11.21 3.49 -27.57
N MET A 95 11.66 4.44 -26.75
CA MET A 95 13.08 4.78 -26.62
C MET A 95 13.92 3.61 -26.07
N ILE A 96 13.41 2.85 -25.10
CA ILE A 96 14.06 1.65 -24.57
C ILE A 96 14.11 0.56 -25.63
N VAL A 97 12.99 0.25 -26.30
CA VAL A 97 12.92 -0.78 -27.34
C VAL A 97 13.88 -0.44 -28.49
N ASN A 98 13.89 0.81 -28.96
CA ASN A 98 14.83 1.26 -29.99
C ASN A 98 16.29 1.12 -29.54
N SER A 99 16.59 1.50 -28.29
CA SER A 99 17.92 1.29 -27.69
C SER A 99 18.30 -0.19 -27.69
N LEU A 100 17.43 -1.09 -27.23
CA LEU A 100 17.72 -2.53 -27.20
C LEU A 100 17.88 -3.11 -28.62
N GLY A 101 17.09 -2.63 -29.59
CA GLY A 101 17.20 -3.05 -30.99
C GLY A 101 18.55 -2.69 -31.60
N LEU A 102 19.06 -1.48 -31.33
CA LEU A 102 20.41 -1.09 -31.75
C LEU A 102 21.50 -1.99 -31.15
N ILE A 103 21.33 -2.42 -29.90
CA ILE A 103 22.26 -3.36 -29.24
C ILE A 103 22.23 -4.71 -29.96
N VAL A 104 21.05 -5.34 -30.09
CA VAL A 104 20.91 -6.66 -30.72
C VAL A 104 21.42 -6.63 -32.16
N LEU A 105 21.04 -5.61 -32.94
CA LEU A 105 21.45 -5.47 -34.34
C LEU A 105 22.95 -5.21 -34.50
N HIS A 106 23.61 -4.62 -33.50
CA HIS A 106 25.07 -4.53 -33.48
C HIS A 106 25.72 -5.92 -33.34
N PHE A 107 25.19 -6.74 -32.42
CA PHE A 107 25.67 -8.12 -32.25
C PHE A 107 25.37 -8.99 -33.47
N VAL A 108 24.19 -8.88 -34.09
CA VAL A 108 23.85 -9.60 -35.33
C VAL A 108 24.89 -9.34 -36.42
N ARG A 109 25.20 -8.05 -36.65
CA ARG A 109 26.23 -7.68 -37.63
C ARG A 109 27.61 -8.19 -37.26
N SER A 110 27.96 -8.15 -35.98
CA SER A 110 29.25 -8.65 -35.48
C SER A 110 29.42 -10.14 -35.76
N GLU A 111 28.37 -10.95 -35.60
CA GLU A 111 28.40 -12.38 -35.92
C GLU A 111 28.42 -12.64 -37.43
N LEU A 112 27.66 -11.87 -38.23
CA LEU A 112 27.60 -12.01 -39.68
C LEU A 112 28.91 -11.60 -40.39
N LEU A 113 29.59 -10.56 -39.90
CA LEU A 113 30.81 -10.01 -40.51
C LEU A 113 32.10 -10.62 -39.94
N PHE A 114 32.17 -10.80 -38.62
CA PHE A 114 33.40 -11.15 -37.91
C PHE A 114 33.30 -12.46 -37.12
N GLY A 115 32.16 -13.15 -37.19
CA GLY A 115 31.94 -14.43 -36.50
C GLY A 115 31.92 -15.61 -37.47
N ASP A 116 31.46 -16.74 -36.94
CA ASP A 116 31.22 -17.98 -37.70
C ASP A 116 29.88 -17.91 -38.46
N GLY A 117 29.26 -16.74 -38.56
CA GLY A 117 27.90 -16.56 -39.08
C GLY A 117 26.80 -16.77 -38.04
N LEU A 118 25.55 -16.55 -38.48
CA LEU A 118 24.33 -16.76 -37.70
C LEU A 118 23.37 -17.71 -38.44
N PRO A 119 22.67 -18.60 -37.73
CA PRO A 119 21.56 -19.35 -38.31
C PRO A 119 20.51 -18.40 -38.90
N LEU A 120 19.89 -18.80 -40.01
CA LEU A 120 18.86 -18.03 -40.70
C LEU A 120 17.77 -17.49 -39.75
N GLY A 121 17.30 -18.31 -38.79
CA GLY A 121 16.28 -17.92 -37.81
C GLY A 121 16.69 -16.79 -36.85
N LEU A 122 17.99 -16.52 -36.70
CA LEU A 122 18.53 -15.48 -35.83
C LEU A 122 19.02 -14.23 -36.57
N VAL A 123 19.10 -14.26 -37.91
CA VAL A 123 19.49 -13.08 -38.72
C VAL A 123 18.53 -11.92 -38.51
N GLY A 124 17.23 -12.21 -38.41
CA GLY A 124 16.18 -11.20 -38.16
C GLY A 124 16.00 -10.81 -36.69
N SER A 125 16.79 -11.35 -35.76
CA SER A 125 16.59 -11.15 -34.31
C SER A 125 16.60 -9.67 -33.90
N GLY A 126 17.43 -8.82 -34.51
CA GLY A 126 17.46 -7.37 -34.23
C GLY A 126 16.20 -6.61 -34.64
N LEU A 127 15.32 -7.21 -35.44
CA LEU A 127 14.05 -6.64 -35.89
C LEU A 127 12.84 -7.27 -35.17
N SER A 128 12.94 -8.54 -34.77
CA SER A 128 11.82 -9.31 -34.20
C SER A 128 11.88 -9.50 -32.68
N PHE A 129 12.99 -9.18 -32.01
CA PHE A 129 13.19 -9.46 -30.56
C PHE A 129 12.17 -8.79 -29.64
N ASN A 130 11.54 -7.70 -30.06
CA ASN A 130 10.55 -6.97 -29.26
C ASN A 130 9.17 -7.66 -29.26
N ASN A 131 8.94 -8.64 -30.13
CA ASN A 131 7.71 -9.42 -30.18
C ASN A 131 7.88 -10.68 -29.32
N PHE A 132 7.13 -10.79 -28.23
CA PHE A 132 7.22 -11.93 -27.32
C PHE A 132 6.99 -13.29 -28.04
N GLU A 133 6.12 -13.33 -29.04
CA GLU A 133 5.83 -14.53 -29.85
C GLU A 133 7.07 -15.06 -30.59
N TYR A 134 8.05 -14.20 -30.91
CA TYR A 134 9.29 -14.59 -31.59
C TYR A 134 10.01 -15.72 -30.86
N PHE A 135 10.04 -15.68 -29.52
CA PHE A 135 10.73 -16.67 -28.68
C PHE A 135 10.09 -18.06 -28.71
N PHE A 136 8.84 -18.18 -29.16
CA PHE A 136 8.10 -19.44 -29.29
C PHE A 136 8.03 -19.95 -30.73
N LYS A 137 8.46 -19.15 -31.71
CA LYS A 137 8.45 -19.56 -33.10
C LYS A 137 9.57 -20.56 -33.38
N LYS A 138 9.32 -21.43 -34.36
CA LYS A 138 10.30 -22.41 -34.86
C LYS A 138 11.58 -21.75 -35.37
N GLU A 139 11.52 -20.48 -35.74
CA GLU A 139 12.69 -19.69 -36.12
C GLU A 139 13.68 -19.51 -34.95
N PHE A 140 13.21 -19.23 -33.73
CA PHE A 140 14.07 -18.99 -32.58
C PHE A 140 14.53 -20.29 -31.93
N TYR A 141 13.59 -21.14 -31.48
CA TYR A 141 13.93 -22.44 -30.87
C TYR A 141 14.64 -23.36 -31.86
N GLY A 142 14.31 -23.22 -33.15
CA GLY A 142 14.97 -23.95 -34.21
C GLY A 142 16.46 -23.70 -34.24
N SER A 143 16.83 -22.43 -34.11
CA SER A 143 18.21 -21.96 -34.13
C SER A 143 18.92 -22.07 -32.78
N LEU A 144 18.31 -22.52 -31.68
CA LEU A 144 19.00 -22.73 -30.39
C LEU A 144 20.05 -23.86 -30.44
N GLU A 145 19.91 -24.84 -31.34
CA GLU A 145 20.90 -25.90 -31.56
C GLU A 145 22.27 -25.35 -32.05
N TYR A 146 22.29 -24.10 -32.53
CA TYR A 146 23.50 -23.32 -32.84
C TYR A 146 24.50 -23.23 -31.68
N ILE A 147 24.02 -23.28 -30.43
CA ILE A 147 24.86 -23.18 -29.23
C ILE A 147 25.78 -24.40 -29.09
N GLY A 148 25.32 -25.58 -29.53
CA GLY A 148 26.02 -26.85 -29.31
C GLY A 148 27.04 -27.23 -30.38
N ASN A 149 26.81 -26.86 -31.65
CA ASN A 149 27.39 -27.58 -32.78
C ASN A 149 28.57 -26.91 -33.49
N HIS A 150 28.76 -25.58 -33.44
CA HIS A 150 29.86 -24.92 -34.17
C HIS A 150 30.61 -23.90 -33.28
N GLY A 151 31.87 -23.59 -33.61
CA GLY A 151 32.57 -22.38 -33.15
C GLY A 151 32.73 -22.12 -31.65
N SER A 152 32.98 -20.84 -31.30
CA SER A 152 33.23 -20.42 -29.91
C SER A 152 31.94 -20.37 -29.07
N LYS A 153 31.74 -21.38 -28.22
CA LYS A 153 30.53 -21.53 -27.37
C LYS A 153 30.20 -20.28 -26.54
N ALA A 154 31.21 -19.63 -25.96
CA ALA A 154 31.01 -18.44 -25.11
C ALA A 154 30.39 -17.26 -25.87
N ARG A 155 30.85 -16.98 -27.09
CA ARG A 155 30.37 -15.86 -27.94
C ARG A 155 28.90 -16.06 -28.32
N ARG A 156 28.51 -17.30 -28.60
CA ARG A 156 27.15 -17.68 -29.00
C ARG A 156 26.16 -17.65 -27.84
N VAL A 157 26.57 -18.20 -26.69
CA VAL A 157 25.79 -18.11 -25.46
C VAL A 157 25.55 -16.64 -25.10
N MET A 158 26.58 -15.79 -25.19
CA MET A 158 26.45 -14.36 -24.97
C MET A 158 25.42 -13.73 -25.93
N PHE A 159 25.50 -14.03 -27.24
CA PHE A 159 24.54 -13.52 -28.22
C PHE A 159 23.09 -13.89 -27.88
N VAL A 160 22.83 -15.18 -27.66
CA VAL A 160 21.47 -15.67 -27.32
C VAL A 160 20.98 -15.06 -26.02
N MET A 161 21.85 -14.95 -25.00
CA MET A 161 21.50 -14.28 -23.74
C MET A 161 21.17 -12.80 -23.96
N VAL A 162 21.92 -12.07 -24.79
CA VAL A 162 21.61 -10.67 -25.14
C VAL A 162 20.25 -10.57 -25.81
N VAL A 163 19.91 -11.45 -26.76
CA VAL A 163 18.61 -11.45 -27.43
C VAL A 163 17.47 -11.74 -26.45
N ILE A 164 17.61 -12.74 -25.58
CA ILE A 164 16.60 -13.11 -24.58
C ILE A 164 16.39 -11.96 -23.58
N VAL A 165 17.47 -11.45 -22.98
CA VAL A 165 17.39 -10.37 -21.99
C VAL A 165 16.87 -9.08 -22.63
N ALA A 166 17.29 -8.75 -23.85
CA ALA A 166 16.76 -7.60 -24.60
C ALA A 166 15.27 -7.77 -24.90
N GLY A 167 14.82 -8.95 -25.35
CA GLY A 167 13.41 -9.18 -25.65
C GLY A 167 12.53 -9.15 -24.40
N LEU A 168 12.95 -9.78 -23.31
CA LEU A 168 12.23 -9.72 -22.04
C LEU A 168 12.17 -8.28 -21.50
N THR A 169 13.28 -7.55 -21.55
CA THR A 169 13.32 -6.14 -21.13
C THR A 169 12.45 -5.28 -22.03
N ALA A 170 12.44 -5.49 -23.34
CA ALA A 170 11.59 -4.78 -24.28
C ALA A 170 10.08 -5.03 -24.04
N ALA A 171 9.71 -6.29 -23.79
CA ALA A 171 8.32 -6.66 -23.48
C ALA A 171 7.83 -6.03 -22.17
N LEU A 172 8.71 -5.97 -21.15
CA LEU A 172 8.39 -5.43 -19.84
C LEU A 172 8.57 -3.90 -19.74
N ALA A 173 9.27 -3.27 -20.69
CA ALA A 173 9.56 -1.83 -20.66
C ALA A 173 8.30 -0.96 -20.68
N GLY A 174 7.24 -1.39 -21.37
CA GLY A 174 5.97 -0.67 -21.45
C GLY A 174 5.28 -0.59 -20.08
N PRO A 175 4.92 -1.75 -19.49
CA PRO A 175 4.38 -1.79 -18.12
C PRO A 175 5.31 -1.12 -17.10
N ALA A 176 6.62 -1.36 -17.16
CA ALA A 176 7.57 -0.76 -16.21
C ALA A 176 7.62 0.77 -16.32
N SER A 177 7.59 1.32 -17.54
CA SER A 177 7.54 2.77 -17.75
C SER A 177 6.23 3.38 -17.26
N ALA A 178 5.10 2.69 -17.51
CA ALA A 178 3.78 3.15 -17.07
C ALA A 178 3.70 3.21 -15.54
N VAL A 179 4.11 2.14 -14.85
CA VAL A 179 4.11 2.06 -13.37
C VAL A 179 4.94 3.17 -12.74
N LEU A 180 6.05 3.58 -13.36
CA LEU A 180 6.96 4.58 -12.77
C LEU A 180 6.65 6.03 -13.18
N LEU A 181 5.90 6.26 -14.26
CA LEU A 181 5.55 7.60 -14.74
C LEU A 181 4.11 8.01 -14.44
N VAL A 182 3.19 7.05 -14.31
CA VAL A 182 1.80 7.30 -13.96
C VAL A 182 1.66 7.20 -12.44
N PRO A 183 1.48 8.32 -11.73
CA PRO A 183 1.37 8.31 -10.28
C PRO A 183 0.05 7.67 -9.86
N GLU A 184 0.09 6.98 -8.73
CA GLU A 184 -1.08 6.37 -8.11
C GLU A 184 -1.53 7.20 -6.90
N SER A 185 -2.83 7.20 -6.63
CA SER A 185 -3.38 7.76 -5.39
C SER A 185 -3.09 6.80 -4.24
N GLN A 186 -2.32 7.24 -3.26
CA GLN A 186 -1.86 6.42 -2.14
C GLN A 186 -1.54 7.27 -0.91
N ASP A 187 -1.41 6.62 0.25
CA ASP A 187 -1.05 7.30 1.49
C ASP A 187 0.41 7.78 1.49
N TRP A 188 0.57 9.06 1.81
CA TRP A 188 1.82 9.77 1.87
C TRP A 188 2.15 10.17 3.30
N ALA A 189 3.34 9.79 3.77
CA ALA A 189 3.83 10.18 5.10
C ALA A 189 4.05 11.71 5.14
N ALA A 190 3.21 12.39 5.88
CA ALA A 190 3.13 13.86 5.92
C ALA A 190 3.68 14.46 7.22
N GLY A 191 4.23 13.64 8.10
CA GLY A 191 4.88 14.08 9.31
C GLY A 191 4.69 13.12 10.47
N GLY A 192 5.15 13.57 11.63
CA GLY A 192 5.04 12.86 12.88
C GLY A 192 5.90 13.52 13.94
N THR A 193 5.59 13.26 15.20
CA THR A 193 6.43 13.65 16.33
C THR A 193 6.05 12.88 17.58
N ARG A 194 6.90 12.99 18.59
CA ARG A 194 6.64 12.51 19.94
C ARG A 194 6.14 13.66 20.80
N LEU A 195 5.20 13.35 21.67
CA LEU A 195 4.58 14.22 22.66
C LEU A 195 4.66 13.55 24.04
N TYR A 196 4.52 14.35 25.10
CA TYR A 196 4.59 13.88 26.48
C TYR A 196 3.43 14.43 27.29
N LEU A 197 2.63 13.54 27.87
CA LEU A 197 1.59 13.88 28.84
C LEU A 197 2.20 13.95 30.25
N ASN A 198 1.68 14.86 31.09
CA ASN A 198 2.15 15.06 32.45
C ASN A 198 1.52 14.04 33.42
N GLY A 199 2.19 12.92 33.63
CA GLY A 199 1.69 11.81 34.45
C GLY A 199 2.19 10.46 33.94
N SER A 200 2.23 9.48 34.84
CA SER A 200 2.52 8.08 34.56
C SER A 200 1.35 7.40 33.82
N GLU A 201 1.58 6.20 33.26
CA GLU A 201 0.50 5.45 32.61
C GLU A 201 -0.67 5.16 33.55
N SER A 202 -0.42 4.93 34.84
CA SER A 202 -1.47 4.68 35.83
C SER A 202 -2.30 5.90 36.19
N ASP A 203 -1.81 7.11 35.90
CA ASP A 203 -2.58 8.35 36.11
C ASP A 203 -3.65 8.56 35.03
N PHE A 204 -3.39 8.06 33.81
CA PHE A 204 -4.32 8.14 32.67
C PHE A 204 -5.13 6.86 32.49
N TRP A 205 -4.55 5.69 32.75
CA TRP A 205 -5.19 4.39 32.61
C TRP A 205 -5.16 3.59 33.92
N PRO A 206 -5.77 4.11 35.00
CA PRO A 206 -5.76 3.47 36.31
C PRO A 206 -6.52 2.13 36.28
N ALA A 207 -5.98 1.13 36.99
CA ALA A 207 -6.70 -0.10 37.31
C ALA A 207 -7.56 0.05 38.58
N ASP A 208 -7.30 1.06 39.40
CA ASP A 208 -7.97 1.30 40.67
C ASP A 208 -8.46 2.75 40.78
N LEU A 209 -9.78 2.90 40.83
CA LEU A 209 -10.52 4.14 41.04
C LEU A 209 -11.34 4.09 42.33
N SER A 210 -10.98 3.21 43.27
CA SER A 210 -11.63 3.09 44.58
C SER A 210 -11.17 4.13 45.61
N GLY A 211 -10.01 4.74 45.38
CA GLY A 211 -9.43 5.75 46.26
C GLY A 211 -10.14 7.10 46.25
N LYS A 212 -9.79 7.97 47.21
CA LYS A 212 -10.32 9.33 47.30
C LYS A 212 -9.86 10.21 46.13
N LEU A 213 -10.79 10.71 45.34
CA LEU A 213 -10.51 11.53 44.15
C LEU A 213 -10.55 13.04 44.46
N SER A 214 -9.82 13.45 45.51
CA SER A 214 -9.84 14.82 46.03
C SER A 214 -9.47 15.89 45.00
N GLU A 215 -8.46 15.64 44.17
CA GLU A 215 -8.04 16.54 43.08
C GLU A 215 -9.15 16.69 42.04
N LEU A 216 -9.75 15.59 41.59
CA LEU A 216 -10.85 15.62 40.61
C LEU A 216 -12.11 16.30 41.17
N ARG A 217 -12.44 16.07 42.45
CA ARG A 217 -13.58 16.71 43.14
C ARG A 217 -13.47 18.23 43.19
N SER A 218 -12.26 18.79 43.14
CA SER A 218 -12.08 20.25 43.10
C SER A 218 -12.56 20.89 41.79
N PHE A 219 -12.62 20.10 40.71
CA PHE A 219 -13.09 20.54 39.40
C PHE A 219 -14.51 20.06 39.10
N CYS A 220 -14.85 18.84 39.50
CA CYS A 220 -16.10 18.17 39.17
C CYS A 220 -17.06 18.23 40.36
N ASN A 221 -17.65 19.39 40.64
CA ASN A 221 -18.62 19.55 41.72
C ASN A 221 -19.90 20.23 41.22
N GLY A 222 -21.05 19.79 41.72
CA GLY A 222 -22.36 20.33 41.35
C GLY A 222 -22.57 20.32 39.83
N ASN A 223 -22.88 21.50 39.27
CA ASN A 223 -23.14 21.65 37.84
C ASN A 223 -21.89 21.49 36.95
N ASP A 224 -20.69 21.66 37.51
CA ASP A 224 -19.45 21.52 36.73
C ASP A 224 -19.17 20.06 36.33
N SER A 225 -19.72 19.09 37.07
CA SER A 225 -19.59 17.65 36.79
C SER A 225 -20.08 17.27 35.38
N THR A 226 -21.13 17.92 34.88
CA THR A 226 -21.70 17.67 33.54
C THR A 226 -21.26 18.70 32.50
N HIS A 227 -20.81 19.88 32.92
CA HIS A 227 -20.40 20.95 32.02
C HIS A 227 -18.94 20.82 31.55
N LEU A 228 -18.04 20.41 32.45
CA LEU A 228 -16.61 20.26 32.13
C LEU A 228 -16.34 18.92 31.47
N GLY A 229 -15.75 18.95 30.27
CA GLY A 229 -15.45 17.74 29.51
C GLY A 229 -14.42 16.81 30.16
N ILE A 230 -13.61 17.32 31.10
CA ILE A 230 -12.63 16.51 31.85
C ILE A 230 -13.25 15.64 32.95
N CYS A 231 -14.51 15.92 33.33
CA CYS A 231 -15.19 15.21 34.39
C CYS A 231 -15.80 13.89 33.90
N PRO A 232 -15.97 12.87 34.77
CA PRO A 232 -16.56 11.60 34.37
C PRO A 232 -17.96 11.75 33.74
N ALA A 233 -18.79 12.68 34.22
CA ALA A 233 -20.09 12.98 33.62
C ALA A 233 -20.06 14.02 32.48
N GLY A 234 -18.89 14.42 31.99
CA GLY A 234 -18.74 15.49 31.00
C GLY A 234 -19.41 15.24 29.64
N GLY A 235 -19.68 13.98 29.29
CA GLY A 235 -20.43 13.59 28.09
C GLY A 235 -21.94 13.49 28.27
N PHE A 236 -22.46 13.74 29.49
CA PHE A 236 -23.86 13.53 29.87
C PHE A 236 -24.85 14.17 28.88
N HIS A 237 -24.69 15.45 28.54
CA HIS A 237 -25.63 16.15 27.65
C HIS A 237 -25.67 15.56 26.24
N SER A 238 -24.53 15.07 25.74
CA SER A 238 -24.46 14.42 24.42
C SER A 238 -25.14 13.07 24.44
N LEU A 239 -24.93 12.28 25.51
CA LEU A 239 -25.59 10.99 25.70
C LEU A 239 -27.10 11.17 25.90
N TRP A 240 -27.52 12.12 26.72
CA TRP A 240 -28.93 12.42 26.99
C TRP A 240 -29.70 12.77 25.71
N ARG A 241 -29.11 13.59 24.84
CA ARG A 241 -29.70 13.93 23.53
C ARG A 241 -29.68 12.75 22.55
N HIS A 242 -28.60 11.98 22.51
CA HIS A 242 -28.52 10.82 21.60
C HIS A 242 -29.58 9.77 21.93
N TRP A 243 -29.72 9.43 23.21
CA TRP A 243 -30.70 8.45 23.66
C TRP A 243 -32.15 8.97 23.62
N GLU A 244 -32.36 10.27 23.40
CA GLU A 244 -33.68 10.86 23.14
C GLU A 244 -34.21 10.53 21.74
N THR A 245 -33.32 10.46 20.74
CA THR A 245 -33.71 10.35 19.33
C THR A 245 -34.02 8.92 18.90
N VAL A 246 -33.76 7.95 19.79
CA VAL A 246 -33.86 6.51 19.54
C VAL A 246 -34.73 5.83 20.59
N ASN A 247 -35.34 4.70 20.24
CA ASN A 247 -36.10 3.84 21.14
C ASN A 247 -35.53 2.42 21.16
N SER A 248 -36.13 1.52 21.95
CA SER A 248 -35.63 0.15 22.12
C SER A 248 -35.59 -0.67 20.83
N THR A 249 -36.38 -0.31 19.81
CA THR A 249 -36.47 -1.07 18.55
C THR A 249 -35.52 -0.59 17.45
N ASP A 250 -35.16 0.70 17.42
CA ASP A 250 -34.41 1.32 16.32
C ASP A 250 -33.01 1.83 16.69
N PHE A 251 -32.64 1.89 17.97
CA PHE A 251 -31.33 2.38 18.45
C PHE A 251 -30.11 1.69 17.84
N ARG A 252 -30.28 0.48 17.27
CA ARG A 252 -29.22 -0.27 16.58
C ARG A 252 -28.97 0.20 15.14
N THR A 253 -29.90 0.95 14.57
CA THR A 253 -29.93 1.26 13.13
C THR A 253 -30.00 2.75 12.82
N GLN A 254 -30.58 3.53 13.74
CA GLN A 254 -30.83 4.96 13.58
C GLN A 254 -29.55 5.79 13.81
N ASP A 255 -29.42 6.89 13.07
CA ASP A 255 -28.35 7.90 13.19
C ASP A 255 -26.89 7.46 12.96
N VAL A 256 -26.64 6.20 12.58
CA VAL A 256 -25.30 5.77 12.14
C VAL A 256 -25.13 5.96 10.63
N HIS A 257 -24.31 6.93 10.23
CA HIS A 257 -23.99 7.17 8.83
C HIS A 257 -23.44 5.91 8.14
N SER A 258 -23.74 5.71 6.85
CA SER A 258 -23.27 4.54 6.09
C SER A 258 -21.75 4.38 6.11
N TYR A 259 -21.02 5.48 5.90
CA TYR A 259 -19.55 5.49 5.94
C TYR A 259 -18.99 5.07 7.31
N ALA A 260 -19.70 5.38 8.40
CA ALA A 260 -19.29 5.02 9.75
C ALA A 260 -19.36 3.51 10.00
N LYS A 261 -20.34 2.82 9.38
CA LYS A 261 -20.45 1.36 9.43
C LYS A 261 -19.29 0.69 8.69
N ASP A 262 -18.94 1.22 7.52
CA ASP A 262 -17.80 0.71 6.73
C ASP A 262 -16.46 0.93 7.44
N LEU A 263 -16.30 2.09 8.09
CA LEU A 263 -15.08 2.41 8.83
C LEU A 263 -14.95 1.59 10.10
N SER A 264 -16.00 1.47 10.91
CA SER A 264 -15.91 0.87 12.25
C SER A 264 -16.23 -0.63 12.30
N GLY A 265 -16.93 -1.15 11.29
CA GLY A 265 -17.55 -2.49 11.34
C GLY A 265 -18.55 -2.66 12.50
N SER A 266 -18.94 -1.56 13.15
CA SER A 266 -19.67 -1.53 14.42
C SER A 266 -21.10 -1.06 14.20
N ASN A 267 -22.06 -1.60 14.97
CA ASN A 267 -23.45 -1.12 14.92
C ASN A 267 -23.63 0.18 15.72
N PHE A 268 -22.66 0.50 16.57
CA PHE A 268 -22.59 1.71 17.36
C PHE A 268 -21.44 2.57 16.85
N TYR A 269 -21.73 3.80 16.44
CA TYR A 269 -20.75 4.81 16.04
C TYR A 269 -21.36 6.21 16.12
N TRP A 270 -21.05 6.97 17.16
CA TRP A 270 -21.43 8.39 17.27
C TRP A 270 -20.43 9.15 18.13
N PRO A 271 -20.31 10.46 17.93
CA PRO A 271 -19.48 11.31 18.77
C PRO A 271 -20.17 11.59 20.12
N VAL A 272 -19.42 11.41 21.21
CA VAL A 272 -19.79 11.92 22.54
C VAL A 272 -19.07 13.24 22.76
N SER A 273 -19.84 14.33 22.71
CA SER A 273 -19.35 15.69 22.92
C SER A 273 -19.50 16.13 24.37
N SER A 274 -18.80 17.20 24.73
CA SER A 274 -18.92 17.86 26.03
C SER A 274 -19.40 19.30 25.80
N VAL A 275 -20.06 19.92 26.80
CA VAL A 275 -20.51 21.32 26.68
C VAL A 275 -19.31 22.26 26.59
N SER A 276 -18.29 22.01 27.40
CA SER A 276 -16.99 22.68 27.30
C SER A 276 -16.19 22.19 26.08
N SER A 277 -15.58 23.12 25.34
CA SER A 277 -14.71 22.82 24.18
C SER A 277 -13.33 22.28 24.53
N GLN A 278 -13.05 22.03 25.82
CA GLN A 278 -11.76 21.50 26.29
C GLN A 278 -11.48 20.09 25.76
N VAL A 279 -12.51 19.25 25.64
CA VAL A 279 -12.38 17.87 25.17
C VAL A 279 -13.04 17.75 23.79
N PRO A 280 -12.26 17.51 22.72
CA PRO A 280 -12.81 17.23 21.40
C PRO A 280 -13.74 16.02 21.43
N PRO A 281 -14.72 15.90 20.51
CA PRO A 281 -15.66 14.79 20.56
C PRO A 281 -14.96 13.43 20.46
N LEU A 282 -15.40 12.52 21.33
CA LEU A 282 -14.88 11.16 21.46
C LEU A 282 -15.89 10.20 20.86
N TYR A 283 -15.56 9.53 19.77
CA TYR A 283 -16.48 8.57 19.16
C TYR A 283 -16.50 7.29 19.97
N ALA A 284 -17.69 6.92 20.43
CA ALA A 284 -17.96 5.62 21.00
C ALA A 284 -18.30 4.66 19.85
N LEU A 285 -17.67 3.47 19.84
CA LEU A 285 -17.99 2.43 18.87
C LEU A 285 -18.09 1.05 19.49
N GLY A 286 -18.86 0.17 18.86
CA GLY A 286 -18.93 -1.23 19.22
C GLY A 286 -20.24 -1.92 18.83
N ASN A 287 -20.66 -2.90 19.62
CA ASN A 287 -21.78 -3.78 19.29
C ASN A 287 -22.73 -3.90 20.48
N SER A 288 -24.04 -3.74 20.24
CA SER A 288 -25.05 -4.14 21.22
C SER A 288 -25.25 -5.64 21.22
N LYS A 289 -25.80 -6.14 22.33
CA LYS A 289 -26.45 -7.45 22.41
C LYS A 289 -27.38 -7.68 21.20
N LYS A 290 -27.20 -8.80 20.50
CA LYS A 290 -28.09 -9.28 19.42
C LYS A 290 -28.85 -10.53 19.86
N ASN A 291 -28.16 -11.49 20.47
CA ASN A 291 -28.73 -12.72 21.02
C ASN A 291 -28.64 -12.74 22.56
N ASP A 292 -29.35 -13.66 23.20
CA ASP A 292 -29.29 -13.82 24.66
C ASP A 292 -27.91 -14.22 25.20
N SER A 293 -27.04 -14.78 24.38
CA SER A 293 -25.65 -15.07 24.74
C SER A 293 -24.72 -13.86 24.65
N ASP A 294 -25.13 -12.79 23.98
CA ASP A 294 -24.25 -11.67 23.65
C ASP A 294 -24.25 -10.62 24.77
N ALA A 295 -23.34 -9.67 24.68
CA ALA A 295 -23.21 -8.54 25.59
C ALA A 295 -22.87 -7.28 24.80
N THR A 296 -23.29 -6.12 25.31
CA THR A 296 -23.02 -4.83 24.70
C THR A 296 -21.61 -4.38 25.02
N THR A 297 -20.79 -4.21 23.99
CA THR A 297 -19.40 -3.77 24.09
C THR A 297 -19.26 -2.41 23.44
N LEU A 298 -18.71 -1.44 24.16
CA LEU A 298 -18.36 -0.12 23.63
C LEU A 298 -16.91 0.22 23.96
N ILE A 299 -16.28 0.95 23.04
CA ILE A 299 -14.89 1.41 23.14
C ILE A 299 -14.85 2.88 22.74
N GLN A 300 -14.07 3.65 23.48
CA GLN A 300 -13.95 5.09 23.27
C GLN A 300 -12.49 5.52 23.54
N PRO A 301 -11.92 6.44 22.73
CA PRO A 301 -10.53 6.84 22.89
C PRO A 301 -10.38 7.71 24.14
N HIS A 302 -9.20 7.60 24.77
CA HIS A 302 -8.92 8.36 25.98
C HIS A 302 -8.79 9.86 25.70
N ALA A 303 -9.50 10.68 26.46
CA ALA A 303 -9.63 12.12 26.26
C ALA A 303 -8.28 12.85 26.28
N ALA A 304 -7.35 12.49 27.19
CA ALA A 304 -6.03 13.14 27.25
C ALA A 304 -5.23 13.00 25.95
N ALA A 305 -5.29 11.83 25.31
CA ALA A 305 -4.64 11.60 24.03
C ALA A 305 -5.32 12.42 22.93
N VAL A 306 -6.64 12.44 22.90
CA VAL A 306 -7.42 13.20 21.91
C VAL A 306 -7.17 14.70 22.01
N ILE A 307 -7.12 15.28 23.21
CA ILE A 307 -6.89 16.70 23.45
C ILE A 307 -5.55 17.15 22.84
N ILE A 308 -4.47 16.43 23.13
CA ILE A 308 -3.14 16.80 22.63
C ILE A 308 -3.03 16.57 21.12
N LEU A 309 -3.64 15.50 20.60
CA LEU A 309 -3.64 15.21 19.17
C LEU A 309 -4.48 16.20 18.36
N GLN A 310 -5.60 16.70 18.89
CA GLN A 310 -6.41 17.72 18.24
C GLN A 310 -5.63 19.03 18.09
N LYS A 311 -4.92 19.45 19.13
CA LYS A 311 -4.08 20.65 19.06
C LYS A 311 -2.92 20.46 18.09
N LEU A 312 -2.28 19.30 18.12
CA LEU A 312 -1.23 18.93 17.18
C LEU A 312 -1.73 18.90 15.74
N ALA A 313 -2.94 18.43 15.49
CA ALA A 313 -3.58 18.43 14.17
C ALA A 313 -3.71 19.83 13.60
N THR A 314 -4.19 20.78 14.41
CA THR A 314 -4.29 22.19 14.02
C THR A 314 -2.92 22.79 13.69
N ASP A 315 -1.90 22.54 14.52
CA ASP A 315 -0.57 23.13 14.32
C ASP A 315 0.19 22.47 13.15
N TRP A 316 0.05 21.16 12.97
CA TRP A 316 0.55 20.42 11.81
C TRP A 316 -0.09 20.93 10.52
N TRP A 317 -1.41 21.13 10.50
CA TRP A 317 -2.12 21.64 9.32
C TRP A 317 -1.61 23.03 8.91
N LYS A 318 -1.40 23.94 9.88
CA LYS A 318 -0.80 25.26 9.64
C LYS A 318 0.63 25.14 9.11
N ALA A 319 1.43 24.22 9.64
CA ALA A 319 2.80 23.97 9.17
C ALA A 319 2.80 23.44 7.73
N LEU A 320 1.88 22.52 7.40
CA LEU A 320 1.78 21.90 6.08
C LEU A 320 1.45 22.94 5.00
N ILE A 321 0.42 23.77 5.22
CA ILE A 321 0.02 24.82 4.27
C ILE A 321 1.15 25.84 4.10
N SER A 322 1.74 26.32 5.20
CA SER A 322 2.76 27.38 5.15
C SER A 322 4.08 26.96 4.51
N GLN A 323 4.58 25.75 4.77
CA GLN A 323 5.89 25.30 4.27
C GLN A 323 5.84 24.72 2.86
N ARG A 324 4.73 24.08 2.47
CA ARG A 324 4.62 23.48 1.12
C ARG A 324 3.94 24.38 0.10
N GLY A 325 3.34 25.50 0.52
CA GLY A 325 2.63 26.42 -0.39
C GLY A 325 1.46 25.76 -1.12
N MET A 326 0.92 24.67 -0.58
CA MET A 326 -0.21 23.94 -1.15
C MET A 326 -1.52 24.62 -0.73
N SER A 327 -2.49 24.70 -1.65
CA SER A 327 -3.83 25.14 -1.27
C SER A 327 -4.50 24.07 -0.41
N PRO A 328 -5.45 24.45 0.48
CA PRO A 328 -6.22 23.49 1.27
C PRO A 328 -6.86 22.37 0.44
N ASP A 329 -7.32 22.71 -0.77
CA ASP A 329 -8.00 21.78 -1.69
C ASP A 329 -7.05 20.71 -2.28
N GLN A 330 -5.73 20.93 -2.21
CA GLN A 330 -4.74 19.94 -2.66
C GLN A 330 -4.50 18.83 -1.64
N VAL A 331 -5.12 18.89 -0.45
CA VAL A 331 -4.97 17.90 0.62
C VAL A 331 -6.34 17.62 1.26
N ASN A 332 -7.13 16.77 0.59
CA ASN A 332 -8.49 16.44 1.03
C ASN A 332 -8.48 15.38 2.16
N ASP A 333 -7.73 14.31 1.96
CA ASP A 333 -7.71 13.17 2.86
C ASP A 333 -6.53 13.31 3.82
N ARG A 334 -6.87 13.48 5.11
CA ARG A 334 -5.92 13.79 6.18
C ARG A 334 -6.12 12.80 7.30
N ILE A 335 -5.03 12.23 7.76
CA ILE A 335 -5.02 11.20 8.77
C ILE A 335 -4.00 11.59 9.82
N ILE A 336 -4.43 11.60 11.07
CA ILE A 336 -3.53 11.69 12.22
C ILE A 336 -3.86 10.52 13.12
N SER A 337 -2.80 9.86 13.59
CA SER A 337 -2.94 8.69 14.42
C SER A 337 -1.87 8.64 15.49
N ALA A 338 -2.20 8.05 16.62
CA ALA A 338 -1.24 7.72 17.67
C ALA A 338 -1.66 6.47 18.43
N ASN A 339 -0.69 5.69 18.89
CA ASN A 339 -0.97 4.56 19.75
C ASN A 339 -1.19 5.04 21.18
N ALA A 340 -2.34 4.69 21.76
CA ALA A 340 -2.71 4.97 23.14
C ALA A 340 -3.70 3.90 23.62
N ARG A 341 -3.95 3.83 24.93
CA ARG A 341 -5.02 2.96 25.42
C ARG A 341 -6.37 3.68 25.33
N SER A 342 -7.39 2.92 24.96
CA SER A 342 -8.78 3.35 24.88
C SER A 342 -9.60 2.64 25.96
N GLY A 343 -10.62 3.31 26.48
CA GLY A 343 -11.55 2.70 27.42
C GLY A 343 -12.40 1.66 26.71
N ILE A 344 -12.57 0.48 27.31
CA ILE A 344 -13.53 -0.53 26.87
C ILE A 344 -14.49 -0.82 28.02
N THR A 345 -15.77 -0.95 27.71
CA THR A 345 -16.77 -1.45 28.64
C THR A 345 -17.58 -2.54 27.96
N VAL A 346 -17.83 -3.62 28.69
CA VAL A 346 -18.76 -4.67 28.30
C VAL A 346 -19.81 -4.81 29.39
N VAL A 347 -21.08 -4.72 29.01
CA VAL A 347 -22.21 -4.83 29.94
C VAL A 347 -23.12 -5.96 29.49
N ARG A 348 -23.62 -6.73 30.46
CA ARG A 348 -24.72 -7.67 30.24
C ARG A 348 -25.77 -7.50 31.32
N CYS A 349 -27.02 -7.42 30.91
CA CYS A 349 -28.16 -7.38 31.82
C CYS A 349 -28.87 -8.74 31.90
N GLU A 350 -29.40 -9.05 33.09
CA GLU A 350 -30.31 -10.18 33.30
C GLU A 350 -31.68 -9.87 32.70
N SER A 351 -32.46 -10.93 32.47
CA SER A 351 -33.87 -10.79 32.12
C SER A 351 -34.62 -10.02 33.23
N PRO A 352 -35.69 -9.27 32.88
CA PRO A 352 -36.44 -8.50 33.88
C PRO A 352 -36.99 -9.42 34.98
N GLN A 353 -36.77 -9.04 36.23
CA GLN A 353 -37.18 -9.78 37.43
C GLN A 353 -38.30 -9.03 38.13
N GLU A 354 -39.35 -9.74 38.54
CA GLU A 354 -40.38 -9.18 39.42
C GLU A 354 -39.86 -9.16 40.87
N LEU A 355 -39.83 -7.99 41.49
CA LEU A 355 -39.37 -7.78 42.86
C LEU A 355 -40.57 -7.46 43.76
N LEU A 356 -40.84 -8.30 44.77
CA LEU A 356 -41.88 -8.08 45.77
C LEU A 356 -41.37 -7.17 46.91
N HIS A 357 -42.27 -6.52 47.66
CA HIS A 357 -41.91 -5.68 48.82
C HIS A 357 -40.99 -6.36 49.87
N SER A 358 -40.99 -7.69 49.98
CA SER A 358 -40.14 -8.46 50.91
C SER A 358 -38.76 -8.80 50.35
N ASP A 359 -38.58 -8.68 49.05
CA ASP A 359 -37.43 -9.23 48.36
C ASP A 359 -36.31 -8.18 48.30
N ASN A 360 -35.09 -8.64 48.52
CA ASN A 360 -33.88 -7.83 48.41
C ASN A 360 -32.79 -8.52 47.58
N THR A 361 -33.11 -9.70 47.02
CA THR A 361 -32.16 -10.53 46.31
C THR A 361 -32.44 -10.44 44.82
N VAL A 362 -31.42 -10.08 44.05
CA VAL A 362 -31.50 -9.90 42.60
C VAL A 362 -30.38 -10.70 41.95
N ASN A 363 -30.67 -11.35 40.82
CA ASN A 363 -29.67 -12.13 40.09
C ASN A 363 -28.83 -11.25 39.19
N PHE A 364 -27.51 -11.32 39.26
CA PHE A 364 -26.60 -10.61 38.36
C PHE A 364 -25.84 -11.59 37.46
N PRO A 365 -25.64 -11.29 36.16
CA PRO A 365 -24.77 -12.09 35.30
C PRO A 365 -23.34 -12.14 35.87
N SER A 366 -22.76 -13.33 36.02
CA SER A 366 -21.36 -13.46 36.43
C SER A 366 -20.42 -13.44 35.22
N ILE A 367 -19.13 -13.13 35.44
CA ILE A 367 -18.12 -13.16 34.38
C ILE A 367 -17.17 -14.32 34.62
N ASN A 368 -17.04 -15.18 33.62
CA ASN A 368 -16.05 -16.25 33.60
C ASN A 368 -14.96 -15.94 32.56
N GLY A 369 -13.72 -15.84 33.03
CA GLY A 369 -12.59 -15.51 32.16
C GLY A 369 -12.56 -14.04 31.77
N ARG A 370 -12.23 -13.77 30.51
CA ARG A 370 -11.88 -12.42 30.06
C ARG A 370 -13.09 -11.56 29.67
N PHE A 371 -13.97 -12.07 28.81
CA PHE A 371 -15.15 -11.35 28.29
C PHE A 371 -16.42 -12.23 28.25
N HIS A 372 -16.36 -13.46 28.77
CA HIS A 372 -17.48 -14.38 28.69
C HIS A 372 -18.36 -14.24 29.92
N PHE A 373 -19.62 -13.87 29.71
CA PHE A 373 -20.61 -13.94 30.77
C PHE A 373 -21.04 -15.39 30.99
N ALA A 374 -21.14 -15.76 32.25
CA ALA A 374 -21.60 -17.06 32.71
C ALA A 374 -23.00 -16.93 33.33
N LYS A 375 -23.44 -17.97 34.05
CA LYS A 375 -24.77 -18.00 34.68
C LYS A 375 -24.90 -16.91 35.74
N SER A 376 -26.10 -16.37 35.88
CA SER A 376 -26.39 -15.35 36.86
C SER A 376 -26.43 -15.92 38.28
N LEU A 377 -25.93 -15.13 39.23
CA LEU A 377 -25.81 -15.49 40.64
C LEU A 377 -26.66 -14.54 41.48
N PRO A 378 -27.34 -15.03 42.53
CA PRO A 378 -28.14 -14.20 43.42
C PRO A 378 -27.25 -13.33 44.31
N LEU A 379 -27.64 -12.06 44.48
CA LEU A 379 -26.99 -11.13 45.42
C LEU A 379 -28.04 -10.38 46.24
N ALA A 380 -27.89 -10.36 47.56
CA ALA A 380 -28.70 -9.54 48.44
C ALA A 380 -28.23 -8.07 48.38
N VAL A 381 -29.03 -7.20 47.78
CA VAL A 381 -28.72 -5.77 47.64
C VAL A 381 -29.42 -5.01 48.77
N HIS A 382 -28.71 -4.83 49.88
CA HIS A 382 -29.25 -4.20 51.10
C HIS A 382 -29.68 -2.73 50.93
N SER A 383 -29.21 -2.04 49.88
CA SER A 383 -29.60 -0.67 49.57
C SER A 383 -30.92 -0.56 48.79
N LEU A 384 -31.50 -1.68 48.32
CA LEU A 384 -32.81 -1.68 47.67
C LEU A 384 -33.87 -1.12 48.62
N ASN A 385 -34.51 -0.03 48.20
CA ASN A 385 -35.54 0.62 48.97
C ASN A 385 -36.91 0.16 48.49
N ASN A 386 -37.53 -0.73 49.27
CA ASN A 386 -38.80 -1.40 48.92
C ASN A 386 -40.04 -0.49 49.08
N THR A 387 -39.86 0.82 49.21
CA THR A 387 -40.95 1.80 49.16
C THR A 387 -41.39 2.03 47.71
N ALA A 388 -42.69 1.85 47.45
CA ALA A 388 -43.27 2.16 46.15
C ALA A 388 -43.08 3.64 45.80
N VAL A 389 -42.56 3.91 44.60
CA VAL A 389 -42.41 5.25 44.03
C VAL A 389 -42.91 5.30 42.59
N ASP A 390 -43.35 6.48 42.19
CA ASP A 390 -43.90 6.79 40.87
C ASP A 390 -42.85 7.12 39.80
N HIS A 391 -41.56 7.01 40.13
CA HIS A 391 -40.43 7.27 39.25
C HIS A 391 -39.49 6.06 39.16
N LEU A 392 -38.72 5.99 38.08
CA LEU A 392 -37.66 4.98 37.92
C LEU A 392 -36.51 5.27 38.90
N ARG A 393 -35.75 4.23 39.26
CA ARG A 393 -34.55 4.37 40.08
C ARG A 393 -33.37 3.66 39.45
N PHE A 394 -32.17 4.18 39.67
CA PHE A 394 -30.94 3.50 39.33
C PHE A 394 -29.92 3.59 40.46
N GLN A 395 -29.26 2.47 40.78
CA GLN A 395 -28.16 2.45 41.74
C GLN A 395 -27.00 1.55 41.29
N TRP A 396 -25.78 1.97 41.62
CA TRP A 396 -24.59 1.14 41.46
C TRP A 396 -24.48 0.14 42.62
N VAL A 397 -24.03 -1.07 42.32
CA VAL A 397 -23.89 -2.16 43.28
C VAL A 397 -22.51 -2.77 43.14
N HIS A 398 -21.76 -2.81 44.24
CA HIS A 398 -20.45 -3.48 44.29
C HIS A 398 -20.64 -4.99 44.25
N LEU A 399 -20.10 -5.63 43.22
CA LEU A 399 -20.18 -7.08 43.06
C LEU A 399 -18.99 -7.78 43.76
N PRO A 400 -19.27 -8.79 44.60
CA PRO A 400 -18.23 -9.62 45.22
C PRO A 400 -17.35 -10.35 44.20
N ALA A 401 -16.21 -10.86 44.64
CA ALA A 401 -15.23 -11.53 43.77
C ALA A 401 -15.77 -12.78 43.04
N GLU A 402 -16.86 -13.38 43.53
CA GLU A 402 -17.53 -14.52 42.89
C GLU A 402 -18.16 -14.17 41.53
N PHE A 403 -18.43 -12.89 41.27
CA PHE A 403 -18.88 -12.39 39.96
C PHE A 403 -17.72 -12.23 38.96
N GLY A 404 -16.51 -12.65 39.34
CA GLY A 404 -15.33 -12.70 38.49
C GLY A 404 -14.75 -11.32 38.21
N ALA A 405 -14.41 -11.07 36.95
CA ALA A 405 -13.77 -9.84 36.49
C ALA A 405 -14.74 -8.65 36.32
N ALA A 406 -15.83 -8.62 37.09
CA ALA A 406 -16.83 -7.56 37.09
C ALA A 406 -16.30 -6.32 37.80
N SER A 407 -16.40 -5.17 37.15
CA SER A 407 -15.98 -3.87 37.69
C SER A 407 -17.04 -3.27 38.60
N ILE A 408 -18.32 -3.33 38.18
CA ILE A 408 -19.45 -2.81 38.95
C ILE A 408 -20.74 -3.48 38.46
N GLY A 409 -21.74 -3.57 39.33
CA GLY A 409 -23.12 -3.91 38.99
C GLY A 409 -23.99 -2.65 38.94
N GLY A 410 -25.06 -2.68 38.15
CA GLY A 410 -26.08 -1.64 38.12
C GLY A 410 -27.46 -2.26 38.30
N VAL A 411 -28.32 -1.59 39.05
CA VAL A 411 -29.72 -2.00 39.22
C VAL A 411 -30.61 -0.89 38.71
N PHE A 412 -31.41 -1.21 37.69
CA PHE A 412 -32.47 -0.36 37.18
C PHE A 412 -33.81 -0.87 37.72
N GLU A 413 -34.59 0.02 38.33
CA GLU A 413 -35.92 -0.26 38.85
C GLU A 413 -36.95 0.58 38.09
N THR A 414 -38.01 -0.06 37.61
CA THR A 414 -39.13 0.64 36.97
C THR A 414 -39.99 1.38 38.00
N PRO A 415 -40.76 2.41 37.61
CA PRO A 415 -41.79 2.98 38.47
C PRO A 415 -42.76 1.91 38.97
N TRP A 416 -43.21 2.03 40.22
CA TRP A 416 -44.19 1.13 40.82
C TRP A 416 -45.61 1.55 40.42
N GLU A 417 -46.45 0.58 40.09
CA GLU A 417 -47.87 0.83 39.85
C GLU A 417 -48.58 1.03 41.19
N SER A 418 -49.38 2.09 41.32
CA SER A 418 -50.02 2.51 42.59
C SER A 418 -50.89 1.45 43.28
N ASN A 419 -51.29 0.40 42.57
CA ASN A 419 -52.15 -0.69 43.04
C ASN A 419 -51.43 -2.05 43.14
N LYS A 420 -50.12 -2.13 42.87
CA LYS A 420 -49.35 -3.39 42.92
C LYS A 420 -48.27 -3.37 43.99
N ALA A 421 -48.03 -4.55 44.54
CA ALA A 421 -47.02 -4.83 45.57
C ALA A 421 -45.67 -5.28 44.99
N SER A 422 -45.49 -5.16 43.67
CA SER A 422 -44.30 -5.56 42.92
C SER A 422 -43.86 -4.49 41.93
N GLY A 423 -42.54 -4.39 41.74
CA GLY A 423 -41.89 -3.61 40.69
C GLY A 423 -41.00 -4.50 39.82
N VAL A 424 -40.55 -4.00 38.67
CA VAL A 424 -39.61 -4.74 37.82
C VAL A 424 -38.20 -4.21 38.01
N VAL A 425 -37.26 -5.14 38.12
CA VAL A 425 -35.84 -4.86 38.26
C VAL A 425 -35.05 -5.49 37.14
N VAL A 426 -34.13 -4.72 36.56
CA VAL A 426 -33.11 -5.17 35.62
C VAL A 426 -31.75 -4.94 36.24
N SER A 427 -31.03 -6.02 36.49
CA SER A 427 -29.67 -6.03 37.03
C SER A 427 -28.66 -6.26 35.92
N CYS A 428 -27.62 -5.45 35.90
CA CYS A 428 -26.59 -5.49 34.88
C CYS A 428 -25.21 -5.61 35.51
N THR A 429 -24.34 -6.41 34.89
CA THR A 429 -22.94 -6.54 35.28
C THR A 429 -22.08 -5.86 34.23
N ALA A 430 -21.25 -4.92 34.66
CA ALA A 430 -20.34 -4.18 33.80
C ALA A 430 -18.88 -4.57 34.08
N GLN A 431 -18.13 -4.75 33.01
CA GLN A 431 -16.69 -4.96 33.01
C GLN A 431 -16.01 -3.86 32.25
N ALA A 432 -15.21 -3.07 32.96
CA ALA A 432 -14.42 -1.99 32.39
C ALA A 432 -12.95 -2.40 32.23
N GLY A 433 -12.27 -1.80 31.27
CA GLY A 433 -10.87 -2.06 30.99
C GLY A 433 -10.24 -1.02 30.08
N TRP A 434 -8.95 -1.20 29.82
CA TRP A 434 -8.15 -0.41 28.88
C TRP A 434 -7.58 -1.32 27.81
N VAL A 435 -7.81 -1.01 26.54
CA VAL A 435 -7.25 -1.77 25.40
C VAL A 435 -6.26 -0.91 24.63
N PRO A 436 -5.08 -1.46 24.23
CA PRO A 436 -4.24 -0.79 23.26
C PRO A 436 -5.00 -0.59 21.95
N ALA A 437 -4.97 0.63 21.44
CA ALA A 437 -5.60 1.00 20.19
C ALA A 437 -4.79 2.11 19.51
N THR A 438 -5.08 2.34 18.24
CA THR A 438 -4.64 3.53 17.52
C THR A 438 -5.75 4.56 17.60
N VAL A 439 -5.55 5.64 18.34
CA VAL A 439 -6.45 6.80 18.34
C VAL A 439 -6.25 7.54 17.03
N PHE A 440 -7.32 7.75 16.29
CA PHE A 440 -7.26 8.02 14.85
C PHE A 440 -8.31 9.03 14.39
N THR A 441 -7.98 9.82 13.36
CA THR A 441 -8.92 10.59 12.54
C THR A 441 -8.80 10.23 11.07
N ASP A 442 -9.90 10.33 10.33
CA ASP A 442 -9.97 10.18 8.88
C ASP A 442 -10.39 11.49 8.18
N LYS A 443 -10.62 11.42 6.86
CA LYS A 443 -11.09 12.54 6.04
C LYS A 443 -12.43 13.15 6.46
N TYR A 444 -13.32 12.35 7.05
CA TYR A 444 -14.66 12.78 7.49
C TYR A 444 -14.61 13.40 8.88
N ASN A 445 -13.77 12.85 9.76
CA ASN A 445 -13.77 13.15 11.18
C ASN A 445 -12.62 14.05 11.63
N PHE A 446 -11.70 14.42 10.73
CA PHE A 446 -10.48 15.18 11.03
C PHE A 446 -10.68 16.39 11.95
N TRP A 447 -11.80 17.11 11.80
CA TRP A 447 -12.14 18.26 12.63
C TRP A 447 -13.29 18.03 13.61
N THR A 448 -13.99 16.89 13.50
CA THR A 448 -15.24 16.64 14.24
C THR A 448 -15.09 15.64 15.36
N GLY A 449 -14.01 14.85 15.41
CA GLY A 449 -13.68 14.03 16.57
C GLY A 449 -12.76 12.86 16.27
N TRP A 450 -12.57 12.02 17.27
CA TRP A 450 -11.56 10.97 17.27
C TRP A 450 -12.18 9.63 17.62
N TYR A 451 -11.69 8.55 17.00
CA TYR A 451 -12.16 7.21 17.29
C TYR A 451 -10.98 6.23 17.49
N PRO A 452 -11.20 5.09 18.17
CA PRO A 452 -10.19 4.06 18.32
C PRO A 452 -10.19 3.11 17.11
N TRP A 453 -9.01 2.76 16.63
CA TRP A 453 -8.78 1.81 15.54
C TRP A 453 -7.77 0.73 15.93
N ASN A 454 -7.66 -0.34 15.14
CA ASN A 454 -6.66 -1.40 15.34
C ASN A 454 -6.64 -1.92 16.80
N ILE A 455 -7.83 -2.16 17.35
CA ILE A 455 -8.03 -2.46 18.78
C ILE A 455 -7.48 -3.86 19.12
N GLN A 456 -6.57 -3.92 20.09
CA GLN A 456 -5.98 -5.16 20.56
C GLN A 456 -6.75 -5.69 21.78
N TYR A 457 -7.90 -6.30 21.53
CA TYR A 457 -8.72 -6.94 22.58
C TYR A 457 -7.96 -7.98 23.41
N GLY A 458 -6.91 -8.57 22.81
CA GLY A 458 -5.98 -9.52 23.45
C GLY A 458 -5.19 -8.94 24.64
N ASP A 459 -5.00 -7.62 24.66
CA ASP A 459 -4.10 -6.93 25.60
C ASP A 459 -4.87 -6.01 26.57
N ARG A 460 -6.14 -6.34 26.86
CA ARG A 460 -6.93 -5.59 27.83
C ARG A 460 -6.23 -5.59 29.19
N THR A 461 -6.13 -4.40 29.79
CA THR A 461 -5.61 -4.18 31.14
C THR A 461 -6.71 -3.62 32.06
N PRO A 462 -6.82 -4.09 33.31
CA PRO A 462 -6.09 -5.23 33.88
C PRO A 462 -6.50 -6.56 33.21
N ALA A 463 -5.51 -7.41 32.97
CA ALA A 463 -5.71 -8.72 32.39
C ALA A 463 -6.24 -9.68 33.45
N TRP A 464 -7.24 -10.48 33.10
CA TRP A 464 -7.77 -11.49 34.01
C TRP A 464 -6.83 -12.70 34.11
N SER A 465 -6.60 -13.19 35.33
CA SER A 465 -5.85 -14.41 35.61
C SER A 465 -6.65 -15.36 36.49
N ALA A 466 -6.88 -16.59 36.02
CA ALA A 466 -7.61 -17.61 36.77
C ALA A 466 -6.98 -17.96 38.14
N THR A 467 -5.67 -17.71 38.29
CA THR A 467 -4.87 -18.12 39.46
C THR A 467 -4.64 -16.98 40.47
N SER A 468 -5.00 -15.75 40.11
CA SER A 468 -4.74 -14.59 40.98
C SER A 468 -5.87 -14.39 42.00
N GLN A 469 -5.49 -14.15 43.25
CA GLN A 469 -6.41 -13.81 44.35
C GLN A 469 -6.47 -12.31 44.62
N ALA A 470 -5.82 -11.49 43.79
CA ALA A 470 -5.81 -10.03 43.98
C ALA A 470 -7.22 -9.44 43.85
N ALA A 471 -7.55 -8.45 44.70
CA ALA A 471 -8.86 -7.79 44.68
C ALA A 471 -9.20 -7.09 43.35
N SER A 472 -8.18 -6.75 42.55
CA SER A 472 -8.30 -6.14 41.23
C SER A 472 -8.18 -7.14 40.06
N ASN A 473 -8.06 -8.45 40.34
CA ASN A 473 -7.76 -9.49 39.34
C ASN A 473 -8.68 -9.43 38.09
N GLY A 474 -8.19 -8.81 37.03
CA GLY A 474 -8.89 -8.65 35.77
C GLY A 474 -9.99 -7.58 35.74
N ARG A 475 -10.19 -6.77 36.79
CA ARG A 475 -11.22 -5.72 36.83
C ARG A 475 -10.63 -4.35 37.14
N ILE A 476 -11.18 -3.31 36.51
CA ILE A 476 -11.03 -1.94 37.03
C ILE A 476 -11.89 -1.82 38.28
N SER A 477 -11.32 -1.42 39.41
CA SER A 477 -12.08 -1.14 40.63
C SER A 477 -12.68 0.25 40.54
N LEU A 478 -14.01 0.38 40.61
CA LEU A 478 -14.72 1.66 40.58
C LEU A 478 -15.24 1.98 41.98
N GLY A 479 -14.78 3.07 42.60
CA GLY A 479 -15.22 3.49 43.93
C GLY A 479 -16.44 4.42 43.94
N ASP A 480 -17.06 4.55 45.10
CA ASP A 480 -18.23 5.41 45.30
C ASP A 480 -17.93 6.88 44.97
N ASP A 481 -16.71 7.35 45.27
CA ASP A 481 -16.27 8.70 44.92
C ASP A 481 -16.33 8.93 43.41
N TRP A 482 -15.78 8.03 42.61
CA TRP A 482 -15.80 8.13 41.14
C TRP A 482 -17.22 7.97 40.58
N LEU A 483 -17.97 7.00 41.09
CA LEU A 483 -19.36 6.73 40.68
C LEU A 483 -20.26 7.94 40.98
N SER A 484 -20.07 8.62 42.11
CA SER A 484 -20.82 9.85 42.45
C SER A 484 -20.56 11.01 41.49
N LEU A 485 -19.37 11.06 40.89
CA LEU A 485 -19.00 12.05 39.87
C LEU A 485 -19.51 11.66 38.47
N LEU A 486 -19.65 10.36 38.20
CA LEU A 486 -20.21 9.84 36.96
C LEU A 486 -21.73 10.03 36.89
N THR A 487 -22.41 9.73 38.00
CA THR A 487 -23.88 9.77 38.10
C THR A 487 -24.35 10.79 39.13
N SER A 488 -23.92 12.04 38.99
CA SER A 488 -24.32 13.13 39.89
C SER A 488 -25.80 13.47 39.74
N ALA A 489 -26.43 13.97 40.81
CA ALA A 489 -27.79 14.52 40.75
C ALA A 489 -27.86 15.68 39.76
N THR A 490 -28.84 15.65 38.85
CA THR A 490 -29.01 16.73 37.86
C THR A 490 -29.78 17.90 38.46
N THR A 491 -29.47 19.11 38.01
CA THR A 491 -30.26 20.33 38.28
C THR A 491 -31.16 20.70 37.11
N PHE A 492 -31.14 19.91 36.04
CA PHE A 492 -31.75 20.23 34.74
C PHE A 492 -33.21 19.76 34.62
N LEU A 493 -33.59 18.73 35.36
CA LEU A 493 -34.93 18.15 35.38
C LEU A 493 -35.42 18.11 36.84
N ASP A 494 -36.27 19.05 37.23
CA ASP A 494 -36.97 19.00 38.52
C ASP A 494 -38.38 18.45 38.24
N VAL A 495 -38.54 17.13 38.37
CA VAL A 495 -39.83 16.46 38.18
C VAL A 495 -40.50 16.36 39.55
N GLY A 496 -41.11 17.47 39.99
CA GLY A 496 -41.76 17.55 41.30
C GLY A 496 -40.76 17.57 42.45
N SER A 497 -40.78 16.57 43.33
CA SER A 497 -39.86 16.44 44.48
C SER A 497 -38.66 15.52 44.22
N TRP A 498 -38.60 14.86 43.06
CA TRP A 498 -37.55 13.92 42.69
C TRP A 498 -36.49 14.60 41.82
N ARG A 499 -35.23 14.39 42.18
CA ARG A 499 -34.06 14.86 41.43
C ARG A 499 -33.30 13.67 40.82
N PRO A 500 -33.50 13.36 39.54
CA PRO A 500 -32.82 12.24 38.90
C PRO A 500 -31.31 12.51 38.79
N SER A 501 -30.52 11.46 38.99
CA SER A 501 -29.12 11.41 38.57
C SER A 501 -28.99 11.53 37.05
N THR A 502 -27.78 11.79 36.56
CA THR A 502 -27.51 11.88 35.11
C THR A 502 -27.94 10.61 34.38
N ILE A 503 -27.65 9.42 34.93
CA ILE A 503 -28.05 8.16 34.30
C ILE A 503 -29.56 7.94 34.34
N GLU A 504 -30.23 8.26 35.45
CA GLU A 504 -31.69 8.19 35.55
C GLU A 504 -32.36 9.14 34.57
N SER A 505 -31.77 10.33 34.35
CA SER A 505 -32.23 11.29 33.35
C SER A 505 -32.10 10.75 31.93
N ILE A 506 -31.01 10.04 31.61
CA ILE A 506 -30.84 9.39 30.28
C ILE A 506 -31.87 8.26 30.12
N LEU A 507 -32.02 7.40 31.12
CA LEU A 507 -32.96 6.28 31.10
C LEU A 507 -34.41 6.77 30.95
N LEU A 508 -34.77 7.84 31.67
CA LEU A 508 -36.08 8.46 31.57
C LEU A 508 -36.31 9.03 30.17
N ASN A 509 -35.33 9.75 29.63
CA ASN A 509 -35.42 10.38 28.31
C ASN A 509 -35.49 9.35 27.16
N ALA A 510 -34.86 8.19 27.34
CA ALA A 510 -34.95 7.05 26.42
C ALA A 510 -36.31 6.32 26.46
N GLY A 511 -37.28 6.83 27.23
CA GLY A 511 -38.63 6.29 27.34
C GLY A 511 -38.77 5.05 28.23
N LEU A 512 -37.73 4.66 28.97
CA LEU A 512 -37.74 3.45 29.81
C LEU A 512 -38.57 3.60 31.10
N GLY A 513 -38.96 4.84 31.43
CA GLY A 513 -39.87 5.16 32.54
C GLY A 513 -41.30 5.48 32.12
N SER A 514 -41.63 5.49 30.82
CA SER A 514 -42.92 6.00 30.30
C SER A 514 -43.75 4.92 29.61
N SER A 515 -44.74 4.33 30.28
CA SER A 515 -45.90 3.66 29.64
C SER A 515 -47.12 3.52 30.58
N SER A 516 -48.32 3.43 29.99
CA SER A 516 -49.64 3.53 30.65
C SER A 516 -50.05 2.30 31.46
N ASN A 517 -50.65 2.49 32.64
CA ASN A 517 -51.46 1.56 33.45
C ASN A 517 -50.94 0.11 33.71
N ALA A 518 -49.83 -0.34 33.12
CA ALA A 518 -49.36 -1.73 33.16
C ALA A 518 -47.84 -1.91 32.86
N ILE A 519 -46.99 -1.02 33.38
CA ILE A 519 -45.52 -1.03 33.21
C ILE A 519 -44.91 -2.41 33.55
N THR A 520 -45.40 -3.05 34.61
CA THR A 520 -44.89 -4.35 35.08
C THR A 520 -45.13 -5.45 34.04
N ALA A 521 -46.32 -5.47 33.44
CA ALA A 521 -46.66 -6.46 32.41
C ALA A 521 -45.88 -6.21 31.11
N ASP A 522 -45.65 -4.95 30.77
CA ASP A 522 -44.94 -4.53 29.57
C ASP A 522 -43.43 -4.89 29.58
N TRP A 523 -42.81 -4.91 30.76
CA TRP A 523 -41.43 -5.37 30.92
C TRP A 523 -41.29 -6.89 31.05
N LEU A 524 -42.30 -7.58 31.59
CA LEU A 524 -42.26 -9.04 31.77
C LEU A 524 -42.74 -9.82 30.54
N ASP A 525 -43.46 -9.20 29.61
CA ASP A 525 -43.92 -9.87 28.39
C ASP A 525 -42.76 -10.07 27.40
N GLN A 526 -42.46 -11.32 27.06
CA GLN A 526 -41.45 -11.63 26.04
C GLN A 526 -41.92 -11.32 24.61
N ARG A 527 -43.22 -11.10 24.40
CA ARG A 527 -43.78 -10.70 23.09
C ARG A 527 -43.79 -9.19 22.86
N SER A 528 -43.61 -8.37 23.90
CA SER A 528 -43.70 -6.90 23.86
C SER A 528 -42.36 -6.19 23.60
N GLY A 529 -41.31 -6.94 23.25
CA GLY A 529 -39.97 -6.37 23.03
C GLY A 529 -39.20 -6.09 24.33
N SER A 530 -39.43 -6.88 25.39
CA SER A 530 -38.70 -6.78 26.66
C SER A 530 -37.18 -6.98 26.50
N GLN A 531 -36.75 -7.86 25.59
CA GLN A 531 -35.33 -8.07 25.31
C GLN A 531 -34.67 -6.83 24.68
N GLU A 532 -35.39 -6.11 23.83
CA GLU A 532 -34.97 -4.86 23.22
C GLU A 532 -34.81 -3.75 24.27
N LYS A 533 -35.74 -3.64 25.23
CA LYS A 533 -35.63 -2.69 26.35
C LYS A 533 -34.44 -3.00 27.25
N VAL A 534 -34.20 -4.28 27.54
CA VAL A 534 -33.00 -4.72 28.29
C VAL A 534 -31.73 -4.38 27.52
N ALA A 535 -31.69 -4.60 26.20
CA ALA A 535 -30.54 -4.23 25.38
C ALA A 535 -30.31 -2.71 25.33
N LEU A 536 -31.37 -1.91 25.39
CA LEU A 536 -31.27 -0.45 25.50
C LEU A 536 -30.70 -0.01 26.86
N VAL A 537 -31.19 -0.57 27.97
CA VAL A 537 -30.61 -0.34 29.32
C VAL A 537 -29.13 -0.70 29.34
N GLU A 538 -28.78 -1.86 28.78
CA GLU A 538 -27.42 -2.35 28.67
C GLU A 538 -26.51 -1.39 27.89
N ALA A 539 -26.98 -0.87 26.76
CA ALA A 539 -26.26 0.08 25.92
C ALA A 539 -26.10 1.46 26.60
N ILE A 540 -27.12 1.93 27.31
CA ILE A 540 -27.05 3.18 28.09
C ILE A 540 -25.99 3.05 29.19
N ILE A 541 -26.05 2.00 30.03
CA ILE A 541 -25.07 1.77 31.10
C ILE A 541 -23.65 1.65 30.52
N CYS A 542 -23.50 0.91 29.41
CA CYS A 542 -22.22 0.74 28.73
C CYS A 542 -21.66 2.10 28.23
N SER A 543 -22.53 2.94 27.65
CA SER A 543 -22.14 4.26 27.12
C SER A 543 -21.70 5.23 28.22
N VAL A 544 -22.40 5.23 29.37
CA VAL A 544 -22.09 6.08 30.51
C VAL A 544 -20.74 5.68 31.12
N ILE A 545 -20.51 4.38 31.35
CA ILE A 545 -19.25 3.90 31.94
C ILE A 545 -18.08 4.16 31.00
N VAL A 546 -18.19 3.83 29.70
CA VAL A 546 -17.07 3.97 28.76
C VAL A 546 -16.68 5.44 28.54
N ASP A 547 -17.66 6.36 28.50
CA ASP A 547 -17.38 7.79 28.37
C ASP A 547 -16.70 8.34 29.62
N GLY A 548 -17.23 8.03 30.81
CA GLY A 548 -16.62 8.46 32.06
C GLY A 548 -15.22 7.90 32.27
N LEU A 549 -15.01 6.63 31.91
CA LEU A 549 -13.68 6.01 31.95
C LEU A 549 -12.73 6.75 31.01
N SER A 550 -13.15 7.04 29.78
CA SER A 550 -12.33 7.73 28.77
C SER A 550 -11.91 9.14 29.18
N ARG A 551 -12.61 9.78 30.12
CA ARG A 551 -12.30 11.13 30.63
C ARG A 551 -11.43 11.13 31.88
N THR A 552 -11.26 9.97 32.52
CA THR A 552 -10.50 9.84 33.77
C THR A 552 -9.05 10.31 33.60
N GLY A 553 -8.53 11.10 34.53
CA GLY A 553 -7.15 11.63 34.44
C GLY A 553 -6.91 12.69 33.34
N SER A 554 -7.90 13.01 32.51
CA SER A 554 -7.72 13.91 31.35
C SER A 554 -7.41 15.37 31.70
N TYR A 555 -7.76 15.81 32.91
CA TYR A 555 -7.41 17.14 33.42
C TYR A 555 -5.88 17.38 33.43
N ARG A 556 -5.07 16.32 33.55
CA ARG A 556 -3.60 16.40 33.52
C ARG A 556 -3.02 16.76 32.14
N ALA A 557 -3.84 16.75 31.09
CA ALA A 557 -3.45 17.28 29.77
C ALA A 557 -3.30 18.82 29.80
N PHE A 558 -3.82 19.49 30.84
CA PHE A 558 -3.79 20.92 30.99
C PHE A 558 -2.92 21.38 32.16
N ASN A 559 -2.42 22.62 32.08
CA ASN A 559 -1.95 23.34 33.25
C ASN A 559 -3.14 24.04 33.91
N THR A 560 -3.59 23.50 35.04
CA THR A 560 -4.83 23.90 35.72
C THR A 560 -4.69 25.16 36.57
N SER A 561 -3.62 25.95 36.40
CA SER A 561 -3.45 27.24 37.07
C SER A 561 -4.36 28.32 36.44
N GLY A 562 -5.28 28.88 37.21
CA GLY A 562 -6.14 29.99 36.78
C GLY A 562 -7.53 29.56 36.31
N ALA A 563 -8.20 30.42 35.52
CA ALA A 563 -9.57 30.20 35.08
C ALA A 563 -9.67 29.01 34.10
N ILE A 564 -10.69 28.15 34.30
CA ILE A 564 -10.89 26.89 33.58
C ILE A 564 -10.93 27.06 32.06
N SER A 565 -11.51 28.16 31.57
CA SER A 565 -11.61 28.48 30.14
C SER A 565 -10.29 28.85 29.46
N GLN A 566 -9.23 29.09 30.24
CA GLN A 566 -7.92 29.57 29.74
C GLN A 566 -6.79 28.58 29.98
N TRP A 567 -7.07 27.38 30.49
CA TRP A 567 -6.04 26.39 30.79
C TRP A 567 -5.25 26.01 29.53
N PRO A 568 -3.93 26.30 29.48
CA PRO A 568 -3.10 25.88 28.36
C PRO A 568 -2.77 24.38 28.49
N LEU A 569 -2.35 23.75 27.40
CA LEU A 569 -1.87 22.38 27.44
C LEU A 569 -0.58 22.27 28.25
N ALA A 570 -0.52 21.27 29.14
CA ALA A 570 0.70 20.94 29.86
C ALA A 570 1.75 20.36 28.89
N ASN A 571 3.03 20.68 29.12
CA ASN A 571 4.17 20.14 28.36
C ASN A 571 4.12 20.36 26.82
N TYR A 572 3.34 21.33 26.33
CA TYR A 572 3.19 21.62 24.90
C TYR A 572 4.13 22.76 24.43
N ASN A 573 5.43 22.60 24.67
CA ASN A 573 6.46 23.59 24.31
C ASN A 573 7.09 23.25 22.95
N LEU A 574 6.94 24.14 21.96
CA LEU A 574 7.41 23.96 20.59
C LEU A 574 8.92 24.22 20.48
N LEU A 575 9.66 23.34 19.80
CA LEU A 575 11.07 23.58 19.48
C LEU A 575 11.24 24.59 18.33
N PRO A 576 12.40 25.26 18.22
CA PRO A 576 12.76 26.06 17.06
C PRO A 576 12.65 25.25 15.75
N ASP A 577 12.21 25.88 14.67
CA ASP A 577 11.89 25.23 13.39
C ASP A 577 10.79 24.14 13.47
N PHE A 578 9.85 24.25 14.43
CA PHE A 578 8.72 23.32 14.60
C PHE A 578 8.13 22.84 13.26
N GLN A 579 7.82 23.76 12.36
CA GLN A 579 7.19 23.47 11.06
C GLN A 579 8.03 22.50 10.19
N LYS A 580 9.36 22.64 10.17
CA LYS A 580 10.23 21.73 9.41
C LYS A 580 10.40 20.39 10.12
N ARG A 581 10.36 20.37 11.45
CA ARG A 581 10.52 19.17 12.27
C ARG A 581 9.30 18.26 12.16
N ILE A 582 8.11 18.82 12.35
CA ILE A 582 6.85 18.06 12.33
C ILE A 582 6.62 17.39 10.96
N LEU A 583 6.87 18.10 9.86
CA LEU A 583 6.69 17.60 8.50
C LEU A 583 7.74 16.54 8.07
N ARG A 584 8.86 16.44 8.80
CA ARG A 584 9.96 15.49 8.52
C ARG A 584 10.01 14.34 9.53
N ASN A 585 8.94 14.14 10.30
CA ASN A 585 8.87 13.14 11.36
C ASN A 585 10.04 13.25 12.37
N LYS A 586 10.37 14.48 12.78
CA LYS A 586 11.41 14.76 13.78
C LYS A 586 10.79 15.27 15.07
N LEU A 587 11.52 15.11 16.18
CA LEU A 587 11.12 15.69 17.47
C LEU A 587 10.88 17.19 17.33
N ALA A 588 9.63 17.60 17.54
CA ALA A 588 9.14 18.96 17.36
C ALA A 588 8.82 19.68 18.69
N PHE A 589 8.85 18.96 19.81
CA PHE A 589 8.53 19.45 21.15
C PHE A 589 9.71 19.25 22.10
N GLU A 590 9.83 20.13 23.10
CA GLU A 590 10.78 19.97 24.19
C GLU A 590 10.42 18.74 25.04
N ILE A 591 11.45 18.05 25.53
CA ILE A 591 11.26 16.94 26.46
C ILE A 591 11.20 17.57 27.86
N PRO A 592 10.11 17.40 28.62
CA PRO A 592 10.02 17.94 29.97
C PRO A 592 11.15 17.43 30.87
N ALA A 593 11.72 18.30 31.69
CA ALA A 593 12.80 17.97 32.64
C ALA A 593 12.25 17.26 33.90
N VAL A 594 11.45 16.21 33.70
CA VAL A 594 10.83 15.39 34.74
C VAL A 594 11.31 13.94 34.56
N SER A 595 11.29 13.15 35.63
CA SER A 595 11.61 11.72 35.54
C SER A 595 10.75 11.03 34.47
N PRO A 596 11.32 10.12 33.64
CA PRO A 596 10.57 9.41 32.61
C PRO A 596 9.37 8.61 33.13
N GLU A 597 9.40 8.18 34.40
CA GLU A 597 8.33 7.42 35.05
C GLU A 597 7.06 8.26 35.27
N ASN A 598 7.20 9.58 35.38
CA ASN A 598 6.09 10.52 35.55
C ASN A 598 5.63 11.13 34.21
N LEU A 599 6.08 10.58 33.08
CA LEU A 599 5.76 11.07 31.74
C LEU A 599 5.22 9.95 30.87
N THR A 600 4.07 10.19 30.26
CA THR A 600 3.49 9.26 29.29
C THR A 600 3.81 9.75 27.89
N ARG A 601 4.49 8.92 27.09
CA ARG A 601 4.87 9.24 25.71
C ARG A 601 3.76 8.89 24.74
N ILE A 602 3.42 9.82 23.86
CA ILE A 602 2.51 9.62 22.73
C ILE A 602 3.28 9.80 21.42
N GLU A 603 3.25 8.80 20.55
CA GLU A 603 3.85 8.86 19.23
C GLU A 603 2.78 9.14 18.17
N SER A 604 2.87 10.30 17.55
CA SER A 604 1.94 10.73 16.50
C SER A 604 2.53 10.50 15.12
N SER A 605 1.69 10.06 14.20
CA SER A 605 1.95 9.91 12.77
C SER A 605 0.92 10.73 12.00
N MET A 606 1.37 11.47 10.99
CA MET A 606 0.48 12.18 10.07
C MET A 606 0.64 11.63 8.66
N GLN A 607 -0.49 11.40 8.01
CA GLN A 607 -0.58 10.93 6.65
C GLN A 607 -1.58 11.78 5.87
N VAL A 608 -1.34 11.89 4.58
CA VAL A 608 -2.29 12.48 3.63
C VAL A 608 -2.43 11.54 2.45
N SER A 609 -3.61 11.45 1.85
CA SER A 609 -3.81 10.63 0.66
C SER A 609 -3.81 11.53 -0.58
N GLY A 610 -3.35 10.98 -1.71
CA GLY A 610 -3.31 11.67 -2.99
C GLY A 610 -2.29 11.07 -3.94
N PHE A 611 -2.21 11.65 -5.13
CA PHE A 611 -1.27 11.22 -6.15
C PHE A 611 0.16 11.49 -5.72
N SER A 612 0.97 10.44 -5.76
CA SER A 612 2.39 10.57 -5.46
C SER A 612 3.24 9.57 -6.21
N PHE A 613 4.45 10.00 -6.52
CA PHE A 613 5.54 9.10 -6.87
C PHE A 613 6.15 8.59 -5.57
N LYS A 614 6.08 7.29 -5.34
CA LYS A 614 6.61 6.63 -4.14
C LYS A 614 6.93 5.19 -4.51
N GLY A 615 8.01 4.66 -3.94
CA GLY A 615 8.38 3.26 -4.12
C GLY A 615 7.31 2.32 -3.54
N SER A 616 6.53 1.70 -4.42
CA SER A 616 5.70 0.52 -4.15
C SER A 616 6.45 -0.76 -4.59
N LEU A 617 5.95 -1.94 -4.20
CA LEU A 617 6.52 -3.21 -4.67
C LEU A 617 6.54 -3.27 -6.20
N ALA A 618 5.45 -2.85 -6.85
CA ALA A 618 5.35 -2.76 -8.30
C ALA A 618 6.39 -1.78 -8.87
N ALA A 619 6.59 -0.62 -8.24
CA ALA A 619 7.61 0.34 -8.66
C ALA A 619 9.03 -0.25 -8.55
N TYR A 620 9.35 -0.98 -7.48
CA TYR A 620 10.67 -1.62 -7.36
C TYR A 620 10.89 -2.69 -8.42
N LEU A 621 9.88 -3.51 -8.73
CA LEU A 621 9.95 -4.48 -9.83
C LEU A 621 10.13 -3.77 -11.18
N ALA A 622 9.38 -2.70 -11.45
CA ALA A 622 9.55 -1.88 -12.65
C ALA A 622 10.97 -1.27 -12.74
N MET A 623 11.53 -0.80 -11.62
CA MET A 623 12.89 -0.27 -11.57
C MET A 623 13.92 -1.35 -11.95
N THR A 624 13.75 -2.61 -11.57
CA THR A 624 14.69 -3.69 -11.97
C THR A 624 14.73 -3.89 -13.49
N VAL A 625 13.60 -3.79 -14.17
CA VAL A 625 13.53 -3.85 -15.64
C VAL A 625 14.31 -2.68 -16.25
N LEU A 626 14.07 -1.46 -15.76
CA LEU A 626 14.77 -0.27 -16.24
C LEU A 626 16.28 -0.30 -15.93
N LEU A 627 16.68 -0.82 -14.77
CA LEU A 627 18.09 -1.00 -14.40
C LEU A 627 18.79 -2.03 -15.30
N THR A 628 18.08 -3.07 -15.74
CA THR A 628 18.60 -4.05 -16.71
C THR A 628 18.90 -3.39 -18.05
N HIS A 629 17.98 -2.55 -18.55
CA HIS A 629 18.24 -1.72 -19.75
C HIS A 629 19.43 -0.79 -19.55
N LEU A 630 19.50 -0.07 -18.42
CA LEU A 630 20.63 0.83 -18.10
C LEU A 630 21.96 0.08 -18.14
N LEU A 631 22.03 -1.12 -17.56
CA LEU A 631 23.23 -1.95 -17.58
C LEU A 631 23.61 -2.35 -19.00
N MET A 632 22.66 -2.88 -19.78
CA MET A 632 22.90 -3.29 -21.17
C MET A 632 23.39 -2.13 -22.04
N ALA A 633 22.72 -0.98 -21.96
CA ALA A 633 23.08 0.21 -22.72
C ALA A 633 24.46 0.74 -22.32
N THR A 634 24.78 0.77 -21.03
CA THR A 634 26.09 1.23 -20.54
C THR A 634 27.21 0.29 -20.99
N VAL A 635 27.03 -1.02 -20.87
CA VAL A 635 27.99 -2.02 -21.36
C VAL A 635 28.20 -1.89 -22.86
N HIS A 636 27.12 -1.71 -23.63
CA HIS A 636 27.19 -1.54 -25.08
C HIS A 636 27.91 -0.25 -25.48
N ILE A 637 27.65 0.88 -24.80
CA ILE A 637 28.39 2.14 -25.00
C ILE A 637 29.89 1.93 -24.76
N ILE A 638 30.26 1.30 -23.65
CA ILE A 638 31.67 1.02 -23.33
C ILE A 638 32.31 0.14 -24.41
N TYR A 639 31.58 -0.89 -24.87
CA TYR A 639 32.06 -1.80 -25.92
C TYR A 639 32.29 -1.06 -27.25
N VAL A 640 31.32 -0.25 -27.69
CA VAL A 640 31.38 0.49 -28.95
C VAL A 640 32.48 1.55 -28.93
N ILE A 641 32.69 2.22 -27.80
CA ILE A 641 33.79 3.20 -27.64
C ILE A 641 35.14 2.49 -27.70
N ARG A 642 35.29 1.32 -27.06
CA ARG A 642 36.55 0.56 -27.08
C ARG A 642 36.85 -0.04 -28.44
N SER A 643 35.85 -0.55 -29.16
CA SER A 643 36.07 -1.16 -30.47
C SER A 643 36.31 -0.12 -31.56
N SER A 644 35.82 1.12 -31.39
CA SER A 644 35.83 2.20 -32.39
C SER A 644 35.22 1.84 -33.75
N ARG A 645 34.61 0.65 -33.87
CA ARG A 645 34.05 0.06 -35.08
C ARG A 645 32.54 0.09 -34.99
N THR A 646 31.89 0.67 -36.00
CA THR A 646 30.43 0.74 -36.04
C THR A 646 29.89 0.54 -37.46
N SER A 647 28.78 -0.19 -37.62
CA SER A 647 28.12 -0.40 -38.91
C SER A 647 26.69 0.18 -38.93
N ARG A 648 26.25 0.68 -40.10
CA ARG A 648 24.88 1.14 -40.38
C ARG A 648 24.17 0.27 -41.43
N SER A 649 24.85 -0.74 -41.96
CA SER A 649 24.33 -1.61 -43.01
C SER A 649 23.25 -2.54 -42.47
N TRP A 650 22.32 -2.96 -43.33
CA TRP A 650 21.31 -3.99 -43.01
C TRP A 650 20.51 -3.64 -41.76
N GLY A 651 20.13 -2.37 -41.66
CA GLY A 651 19.38 -1.81 -40.53
C GLY A 651 17.90 -2.09 -40.58
N SER A 652 17.39 -2.35 -41.78
CA SER A 652 15.98 -2.51 -42.09
C SER A 652 15.72 -3.80 -42.86
N VAL A 653 14.45 -4.21 -42.90
CA VAL A 653 14.00 -5.33 -43.76
C VAL A 653 14.33 -5.06 -45.23
N ALA A 654 14.16 -3.81 -45.69
CA ALA A 654 14.47 -3.42 -47.06
C ALA A 654 15.95 -3.61 -47.39
N ASP A 655 16.86 -3.22 -46.49
CA ASP A 655 18.30 -3.42 -46.68
C ASP A 655 18.67 -4.92 -46.73
N LEU A 656 18.00 -5.76 -45.92
CA LEU A 656 18.20 -7.20 -45.93
C LEU A 656 17.65 -7.86 -47.19
N ILE A 657 16.49 -7.39 -47.71
CA ILE A 657 15.94 -7.83 -48.99
C ILE A 657 16.88 -7.43 -50.12
N ALA A 658 17.35 -6.18 -50.14
CA ALA A 658 18.31 -5.69 -51.13
C ALA A 658 19.59 -6.54 -51.11
N LEU A 659 20.15 -6.79 -49.92
CA LEU A 659 21.30 -7.68 -49.76
C LEU A 659 21.00 -9.09 -50.30
N SER A 660 19.85 -9.66 -49.94
CA SER A 660 19.47 -11.01 -50.38
C SER A 660 19.33 -11.11 -51.90
N HIS A 661 18.84 -10.05 -52.56
CA HIS A 661 18.64 -10.02 -54.00
C HIS A 661 19.96 -9.83 -54.76
N THR A 662 20.92 -9.11 -54.18
CA THR A 662 22.28 -8.98 -54.73
C THR A 662 23.19 -10.16 -54.39
N SER A 663 22.73 -11.11 -53.59
CA SER A 663 23.49 -12.31 -53.20
C SER A 663 23.26 -13.48 -54.15
N GLN A 664 24.19 -14.44 -54.18
CA GLN A 664 23.95 -15.66 -54.97
C GLN A 664 22.80 -16.50 -54.41
N PRO A 665 21.93 -17.05 -55.28
CA PRO A 665 20.83 -17.90 -54.84
C PRO A 665 21.34 -19.22 -54.27
N ALA A 666 20.98 -19.51 -53.01
CA ALA A 666 21.33 -20.75 -52.32
C ALA A 666 20.30 -21.86 -52.61
N PHE A 667 20.17 -22.28 -53.87
CA PHE A 667 19.13 -23.22 -54.32
C PHE A 667 19.12 -24.57 -53.59
N ASP A 668 20.29 -25.06 -53.18
CA ASP A 668 20.42 -26.36 -52.50
C ASP A 668 20.00 -26.29 -51.03
N VAL A 669 20.30 -25.16 -50.38
CA VAL A 669 20.16 -24.98 -48.93
C VAL A 669 18.79 -24.40 -48.57
N LEU A 670 18.25 -23.53 -49.42
CA LEU A 670 16.95 -22.86 -49.26
C LEU A 670 15.91 -23.38 -50.26
N ALA A 671 16.03 -24.64 -50.67
CA ALA A 671 15.03 -25.28 -51.51
C ALA A 671 13.64 -25.25 -50.83
N ASN A 672 12.59 -24.97 -51.62
CA ASN A 672 11.19 -24.97 -51.18
C ASN A 672 10.82 -23.95 -50.08
N THR A 673 11.59 -22.86 -49.91
CA THR A 673 11.29 -21.82 -48.89
C THR A 673 10.42 -20.66 -49.40
N SER A 674 10.08 -20.63 -50.69
CA SER A 674 9.38 -19.51 -51.34
C SER A 674 7.95 -19.26 -50.82
N GLY A 675 7.28 -20.29 -50.29
CA GLY A 675 5.96 -20.20 -49.66
C GLY A 675 6.00 -20.05 -48.13
N GLY A 676 7.19 -19.92 -47.53
CA GLY A 676 7.40 -19.93 -46.08
C GLY A 676 8.28 -21.10 -45.61
N ILE A 677 8.77 -21.01 -44.37
CA ILE A 677 9.70 -21.99 -43.78
C ILE A 677 9.02 -22.71 -42.61
N VAL A 678 8.86 -24.03 -42.73
CA VAL A 678 8.28 -24.88 -41.66
C VAL A 678 9.35 -25.76 -40.99
N SER A 679 10.42 -26.08 -41.71
CA SER A 679 11.47 -27.00 -41.27
C SER A 679 12.47 -26.34 -40.33
N ARG A 680 12.72 -26.98 -39.17
CA ARG A 680 13.75 -26.57 -38.21
C ARG A 680 15.15 -26.57 -38.83
N LYS A 681 15.45 -27.56 -39.66
CA LYS A 681 16.75 -27.73 -40.32
C LYS A 681 17.07 -26.56 -41.27
N THR A 682 16.05 -25.93 -41.84
CA THR A 682 16.21 -24.77 -42.71
C THR A 682 16.54 -23.51 -41.90
N PHE A 683 15.94 -23.32 -40.72
CA PHE A 683 16.30 -22.20 -39.82
C PHE A 683 17.70 -22.32 -39.21
N LEU A 684 18.29 -23.52 -39.23
CA LEU A 684 19.65 -23.79 -38.77
C LEU A 684 20.73 -23.48 -39.80
N GLN A 685 20.35 -23.19 -41.05
CA GLN A 685 21.31 -22.91 -42.10
C GLN A 685 22.10 -21.64 -41.79
N MET A 686 23.42 -21.75 -41.82
CA MET A 686 24.33 -20.70 -41.38
C MET A 686 24.48 -19.64 -42.46
N ALA A 687 24.16 -18.40 -42.12
CA ALA A 687 24.32 -17.23 -42.97
C ALA A 687 25.55 -16.43 -42.54
N LYS A 688 26.38 -16.01 -43.50
CA LYS A 688 27.56 -15.17 -43.30
C LYS A 688 27.64 -14.12 -44.39
N ILE A 689 28.26 -12.97 -44.10
CA ILE A 689 28.46 -11.92 -45.10
C ILE A 689 29.89 -11.95 -45.61
N ARG A 690 30.05 -11.91 -46.93
CA ARG A 690 31.33 -11.86 -47.63
C ARG A 690 31.34 -10.71 -48.63
N VAL A 691 32.53 -10.16 -48.89
CA VAL A 691 32.74 -9.17 -49.98
C VAL A 691 33.14 -9.93 -51.23
N ARG A 692 32.47 -9.66 -52.34
CA ARG A 692 32.75 -10.26 -53.64
C ARG A 692 33.15 -9.20 -54.66
N ASN A 693 34.19 -9.54 -55.42
CA ASN A 693 34.67 -8.73 -56.53
C ASN A 693 34.03 -9.23 -57.82
N THR A 694 33.18 -8.42 -58.44
CA THR A 694 32.61 -8.74 -59.75
C THR A 694 33.53 -8.27 -60.88
N PRO A 695 33.93 -9.16 -61.81
CA PRO A 695 34.61 -8.73 -63.02
C PRO A 695 33.66 -7.94 -63.94
N ASN A 696 34.22 -6.95 -64.64
CA ASN A 696 33.53 -5.90 -65.39
C ASN A 696 32.30 -6.35 -66.20
N LEU A 697 31.17 -5.63 -66.05
CA LEU A 697 30.08 -5.66 -67.04
C LEU A 697 30.51 -4.88 -68.30
N PRO A 698 30.14 -5.31 -69.53
CA PRO A 698 30.68 -4.75 -70.78
C PRO A 698 30.27 -3.31 -71.15
N LYS A 699 29.76 -2.47 -70.23
CA LYS A 699 29.19 -1.16 -70.59
C LYS A 699 29.57 0.05 -69.73
N HIS A 700 30.47 -0.08 -68.76
CA HIS A 700 31.01 1.10 -68.05
C HIS A 700 32.49 1.29 -68.36
N ALA A 701 32.77 2.24 -69.25
CA ALA A 701 34.12 2.66 -69.60
C ALA A 701 34.70 3.56 -68.48
N HIS A 702 35.07 2.96 -67.35
CA HIS A 702 36.12 3.44 -66.44
C HIS A 702 36.44 2.29 -65.47
N ASN A 703 37.73 1.97 -65.32
CA ASN A 703 38.23 0.88 -64.49
C ASN A 703 37.92 1.12 -63.00
N ALA A 704 36.76 0.67 -62.54
CA ALA A 704 36.41 0.56 -61.13
C ALA A 704 35.99 -0.89 -60.85
N HIS A 705 36.78 -1.61 -60.04
CA HIS A 705 36.36 -2.89 -59.50
C HIS A 705 35.10 -2.68 -58.66
N HIS A 706 33.97 -3.25 -59.08
CA HIS A 706 32.75 -3.22 -58.27
C HIS A 706 32.83 -4.32 -57.21
N GLU A 707 33.10 -3.91 -55.98
CA GLU A 707 32.99 -4.75 -54.79
C GLU A 707 31.57 -4.62 -54.23
N HIS A 708 30.91 -5.75 -53.97
CA HIS A 708 29.61 -5.75 -53.30
C HIS A 708 29.58 -6.81 -52.19
N ALA A 709 28.71 -6.61 -51.19
CA ALA A 709 28.50 -7.58 -50.13
C ALA A 709 27.44 -8.60 -50.56
N GLU A 710 27.69 -9.87 -50.28
CA GLU A 710 26.75 -10.98 -50.49
C GLU A 710 26.56 -11.77 -49.18
N LEU A 711 25.34 -12.26 -48.99
CA LEU A 711 24.94 -13.19 -47.94
C LEU A 711 25.13 -14.62 -48.45
N LEU A 712 26.02 -15.36 -47.80
CA LEU A 712 26.38 -16.73 -48.15
C LEU A 712 25.78 -17.71 -47.14
N PHE A 713 25.17 -18.79 -47.64
CA PHE A 713 24.73 -19.93 -46.83
C PHE A 713 25.71 -21.10 -47.00
N GLU A 714 26.32 -21.56 -45.90
CA GLU A 714 27.25 -22.70 -45.96
C GLU A 714 26.48 -24.01 -46.21
N SER A 715 26.76 -24.68 -47.33
CA SER A 715 26.23 -26.01 -47.61
C SER A 715 26.97 -27.04 -46.76
N SER A 716 26.23 -27.86 -46.00
CA SER A 716 26.79 -28.96 -45.21
C SER A 716 27.27 -30.17 -46.05
N ALA A 717 27.43 -30.00 -47.36
CA ALA A 717 27.98 -31.00 -48.25
C ALA A 717 29.28 -30.47 -48.89
N PHE A 718 30.38 -31.21 -48.66
CA PHE A 718 31.75 -31.06 -49.18
C PHE A 718 32.75 -30.22 -48.35
N PRO A 719 33.55 -30.83 -47.47
CA PRO A 719 34.83 -30.28 -47.07
C PRO A 719 35.86 -30.63 -48.14
N ASN A 720 36.13 -29.71 -49.07
CA ASN A 720 37.40 -29.56 -49.77
C ASN A 720 37.28 -28.37 -50.74
N HIS A 721 37.57 -27.16 -50.25
CA HIS A 721 37.99 -26.11 -51.16
C HIS A 721 39.24 -25.41 -50.61
N GLN A 722 40.27 -25.47 -51.45
CA GLN A 722 41.61 -24.93 -51.33
C GLN A 722 41.56 -23.41 -51.07
N TRP A 723 42.21 -22.96 -49.99
CA TRP A 723 42.34 -21.54 -49.62
C TRP A 723 42.81 -20.68 -50.81
N SER A 724 42.14 -19.56 -51.04
CA SER A 724 42.56 -18.57 -52.03
C SER A 724 43.40 -17.48 -51.38
N ALA A 725 44.33 -16.89 -52.15
CA ALA A 725 45.36 -15.95 -51.67
C ALA A 725 44.81 -14.68 -50.97
N SER A 726 43.53 -14.33 -51.14
CA SER A 726 42.88 -13.20 -50.46
C SER A 726 42.49 -13.50 -49.01
N GLU A 727 42.27 -14.77 -48.65
CA GLU A 727 42.01 -15.17 -47.26
C GLU A 727 43.30 -15.10 -46.42
N HIS A 728 44.46 -15.26 -47.07
CA HIS A 728 45.78 -15.15 -46.42
C HIS A 728 46.10 -13.70 -46.02
N GLU A 729 45.60 -12.69 -46.73
CA GLU A 729 45.86 -11.27 -46.47
C GLU A 729 45.01 -10.72 -45.31
N LEU A 730 43.77 -11.21 -45.16
CA LEU A 730 42.89 -10.91 -44.02
C LEU A 730 43.35 -11.61 -42.72
N ASP A 731 43.85 -12.85 -42.81
CA ASP A 731 44.43 -13.56 -41.67
C ASP A 731 45.80 -13.01 -41.27
N GLU A 732 46.58 -12.45 -42.21
CA GLU A 732 47.83 -11.76 -41.91
C GLU A 732 47.57 -10.40 -41.23
N LEU A 733 46.49 -9.70 -41.58
CA LEU A 733 46.00 -8.52 -40.84
C LEU A 733 45.51 -8.90 -39.45
N HIS A 734 44.81 -10.03 -39.31
CA HIS A 734 44.34 -10.59 -38.04
C HIS A 734 45.50 -10.96 -37.10
N ASN A 735 46.51 -11.67 -37.60
CA ASN A 735 47.66 -12.14 -36.83
C ASN A 735 48.63 -11.02 -36.41
N LYS A 736 48.65 -9.89 -37.12
CA LYS A 736 49.40 -8.70 -36.70
C LYS A 736 48.69 -7.89 -35.61
N LEU A 737 47.36 -7.98 -35.53
CA LEU A 737 46.51 -7.28 -34.54
C LEU A 737 46.28 -8.06 -33.24
N SER A 738 46.29 -9.39 -33.27
CA SER A 738 46.11 -10.25 -32.09
C SER A 738 47.34 -10.34 -31.16
N ARG A 739 48.49 -9.76 -31.56
CA ARG A 739 49.73 -9.73 -30.77
C ARG A 739 50.02 -8.40 -30.04
N HIS A 740 49.03 -7.52 -29.85
CA HIS A 740 49.23 -6.35 -29.00
C HIS A 740 48.82 -6.64 -27.55
N ALA A 741 49.82 -6.68 -26.66
CA ALA A 741 49.64 -7.00 -25.24
C ALA A 741 49.03 -5.83 -24.46
N ALA A 742 47.78 -5.97 -24.01
CA ALA A 742 47.26 -5.37 -22.77
C ALA A 742 45.83 -5.86 -22.44
N THR A 743 45.71 -7.06 -21.83
CA THR A 743 44.82 -7.31 -20.68
C THR A 743 45.33 -8.55 -19.93
N TRP A 744 45.54 -8.36 -18.63
CA TRP A 744 46.17 -9.27 -17.66
C TRP A 744 45.17 -10.32 -17.07
N PRO A 745 45.60 -11.27 -16.21
CA PRO A 745 45.33 -12.70 -16.32
C PRO A 745 44.25 -13.22 -15.37
N LEU A 746 43.78 -14.45 -15.62
CA LEU A 746 43.27 -15.33 -14.57
C LEU A 746 44.29 -16.46 -14.37
N ASN A 747 45.04 -16.36 -13.27
CA ASN A 747 45.84 -17.44 -12.73
C ASN A 747 44.93 -18.64 -12.43
N ILE A 748 45.14 -19.76 -13.10
CA ILE A 748 44.75 -21.08 -12.59
C ILE A 748 46.06 -21.81 -12.32
N ALA A 749 46.28 -22.12 -11.05
CA ALA A 749 47.41 -22.90 -10.59
C ALA A 749 47.32 -24.33 -11.13
N GLU A 750 48.40 -24.79 -11.75
CA GLU A 750 48.66 -26.19 -12.07
C GLU A 750 48.87 -26.98 -10.77
N ILE A 751 48.23 -28.15 -10.67
CA ILE A 751 48.70 -29.30 -9.88
C ILE A 751 48.55 -30.55 -10.76
N PRO A 752 49.53 -31.48 -10.75
CA PRO A 752 49.83 -32.35 -11.88
C PRO A 752 49.07 -33.67 -11.90
N ALA A 753 49.09 -34.28 -13.09
CA ALA A 753 48.59 -35.61 -13.41
C ALA A 753 49.24 -36.72 -12.56
N TYR A 754 48.41 -37.69 -12.17
CA TYR A 754 48.85 -39.05 -11.84
C TYR A 754 48.03 -40.04 -12.66
N ALA A 755 48.75 -40.99 -13.27
CA ALA A 755 48.22 -42.08 -14.07
C ALA A 755 47.84 -43.28 -13.18
N GLY A 756 46.84 -44.07 -13.62
CA GLY A 756 46.76 -45.49 -13.28
C GLY A 756 45.35 -46.08 -13.11
N LEU A 757 45.03 -47.02 -14.02
CA LEU A 757 44.21 -48.23 -13.84
C LEU A 757 42.69 -48.19 -14.18
N ASP A 758 42.38 -48.83 -15.32
CA ASP A 758 41.11 -49.51 -15.67
C ASP A 758 40.93 -50.83 -14.88
N PRO A 759 39.84 -51.63 -15.02
CA PRO A 759 38.40 -51.35 -15.17
C PRO A 759 37.53 -52.21 -14.19
N CYS A 760 36.18 -52.15 -14.28
CA CYS A 760 35.18 -53.25 -14.17
C CYS A 760 33.90 -53.05 -13.27
N VAL A 761 32.74 -53.26 -13.93
CA VAL A 761 31.41 -53.84 -13.58
C VAL A 761 30.41 -53.16 -12.60
N MET A 762 29.17 -53.03 -13.11
CA MET A 762 27.84 -53.37 -12.55
C MET A 762 26.82 -52.24 -12.80
N ALA A 763 26.00 -52.30 -13.86
CA ALA A 763 24.72 -53.03 -13.97
C ALA A 763 23.55 -52.38 -13.22
N ALA A 764 22.59 -51.84 -13.99
CA ALA A 764 21.14 -51.89 -13.70
C ALA A 764 20.35 -51.56 -14.98
N SER A 765 20.02 -52.61 -15.72
CA SER A 765 18.86 -52.72 -16.61
C SER A 765 17.56 -52.73 -15.77
N VAL A 766 16.44 -52.16 -16.21
CA VAL A 766 15.24 -52.80 -16.79
C VAL A 766 14.11 -51.76 -16.48
N GLU A 767 13.19 -51.33 -17.35
CA GLU A 767 12.16 -52.11 -18.03
C GLU A 767 11.44 -51.32 -19.14
N ARG A 768 11.05 -52.04 -20.19
CA ARG A 768 10.13 -51.66 -21.29
C ARG A 768 8.69 -51.98 -20.91
N LEU A 769 7.73 -51.36 -21.62
CA LEU A 769 6.48 -51.91 -22.21
C LEU A 769 5.53 -50.72 -22.47
N ALA A 770 4.77 -50.58 -23.55
CA ALA A 770 4.55 -51.33 -24.79
C ALA A 770 3.77 -50.41 -25.78
N ASP A 771 4.01 -50.55 -27.09
CA ASP A 771 3.07 -50.81 -28.22
C ASP A 771 1.58 -50.43 -28.05
N ASN A 772 0.78 -50.02 -29.05
CA ASN A 772 0.78 -50.03 -30.51
C ASN A 772 -0.42 -49.15 -30.94
N GLU A 773 -0.40 -48.55 -32.14
CA GLU A 773 -1.36 -48.85 -33.23
C GLU A 773 -1.27 -47.87 -34.40
N GLU A 774 -1.34 -48.48 -35.56
CA GLU A 774 -1.29 -48.00 -36.93
C GLU A 774 -2.70 -47.60 -37.39
N ALA A 775 -2.86 -46.52 -38.15
CA ALA A 775 -3.87 -46.45 -39.23
C ALA A 775 -3.65 -45.24 -40.13
N THR A 776 -3.45 -45.56 -41.40
CA THR A 776 -3.46 -44.72 -42.60
C THR A 776 -4.79 -43.98 -42.80
N ASP A 777 -4.76 -42.79 -43.40
CA ASP A 777 -5.65 -42.54 -44.54
C ASP A 777 -5.18 -41.42 -45.49
N ILE A 778 -5.43 -41.69 -46.76
CA ILE A 778 -5.05 -40.94 -47.97
C ILE A 778 -6.18 -39.95 -48.29
N VAL A 779 -5.86 -38.66 -48.52
CA VAL A 779 -6.71 -37.80 -49.37
C VAL A 779 -5.84 -36.80 -50.18
N ARG A 780 -5.87 -36.98 -51.50
CA ARG A 780 -5.84 -35.93 -52.55
C ARG A 780 -7.21 -36.02 -53.27
N PRO A 781 -7.62 -35.12 -54.19
CA PRO A 781 -7.16 -33.76 -54.53
C PRO A 781 -8.33 -32.75 -54.66
N SER A 782 -8.07 -31.46 -54.96
CA SER A 782 -8.78 -30.78 -56.06
C SER A 782 -8.14 -29.45 -56.49
N GLN A 783 -8.29 -29.24 -57.79
CA GLN A 783 -7.85 -28.18 -58.68
C GLN A 783 -8.73 -26.92 -58.59
N GLN A 784 -8.09 -25.77 -58.82
CA GLN A 784 -8.48 -24.65 -59.70
C GLN A 784 -9.60 -23.64 -59.39
N TYR A 785 -9.14 -22.38 -59.57
CA TYR A 785 -9.74 -21.15 -60.10
C TYR A 785 -10.63 -20.25 -59.23
N GLY A 786 -10.24 -18.97 -59.24
CA GLY A 786 -10.86 -17.80 -58.63
C GLY A 786 -9.83 -16.70 -58.48
#